data_AF-A0A951KHS3-F1
#
_entry.id   AF-A0A951KHS3-F1
#
_cell.length_a   1.000
_cell.length_b   1.000
_cell.length_c   1.000
_cell.angle_alpha   90.00
_cell.angle_beta   90.00
_cell.angle_gamma   90.00
#
_symmetry.space_group_name_H-M   'P 1'
#
loop_
_entity.id
_entity.type
_entity.pdbx_description
1 polymer ?
#
loop_
_entity_poly.entity_id
_entity_poly.type
_entity_poly.pdbx_seq_one_letter_code
_entity_poly.pdbx_strand_id
1 'polypeptide(L)'
;RDNNLRDRYDSLRQVFVGGDAVAPDLLDEIQDAFPKARINVLYGPTEATIICATHPVTAGEIANKHLLGKPMHNSVLRLYDRNGQLVPVGVPGELYIGGASVTRGYLQREALTAEKFVALDGQRWYRSGDLARFLPDGTLEFLGRIDQQVKIRGFRIELGEIEALLNEHPDVRDSVVLPRSDAPSTSGYPDTRLVGYVVPAATSTAQTAAQSAYVDDWQTLYDETYAEETLDDPTFHIVGWQSSYTGQPFPSTEMRAWRDATVDRIRALEPQRILEIGVGTGLLLFPLAGASAAYHGIDFSAPALAHIRRYLPPAWTHVSLAQRRADELGDLATGSFDTVIINSVAQYFPSVDYLVQVIMEAVTLLAPGGHLFVGDIRSRPLLHSFATAVVLARATPDTSRDPAWSLVEQQVNQERELLLDPAFFHALRRHLPRISDVQVEIKRGQMHNELTQFRYDVTLTVDAAPAAPRPSRQHHWLDESWTIERLAAVLGDFDGESLLISAIPSARLDALVQAAALLRDPAGPPTLKDLHAELGRGAPDAVDPETLWSLGAELGYQVRVGWHESGADGHYDAVFSRAGSAHLPQPSLPTVQPWSAYATAPAATRATAELAPQLRQYLKARLPEHMVPAAFVALETLPLTPNGKVDRAALPAPSWGSTTDLSPDSLPRTPVETLLADIWRHVLGLPAVGVHDNFFDLGGHSLLATQVMSRVRTVFGTDLPVRTLFEQPTIALLSRVVTTAQREAQSLPPLPPLTPYAPTDALPLSFAQQRLWFIEQLQPGTASYHVPGAWQIQGPLDRAAFQASLDLVVARHASLRTTFTQGLASDGQPIQRIAPPQSFPITFIDLTAAATNVDYEVQRLIQEASTRPFDLVNGPLMRVSLIQLTPHTHVLVLILHHIITDGWSMGVLVNELAAAYIRTIRNQPIDLAALPVQYSDYAVWQRTWLDPES
;
A
#
# COMPACT_ATOMS: atom_id res chain seq x y z
N ARG A 1 18.85 5.69 14.52
CA ARG A 1 20.13 6.23 15.06
C ARG A 1 20.20 5.92 16.55
N ASP A 2 20.70 4.74 16.92
CA ASP A 2 20.77 4.28 18.30
C ASP A 2 22.18 3.72 18.52
N ASN A 3 23.03 4.46 19.26
CA ASN A 3 24.46 4.15 19.40
C ASN A 3 24.73 2.80 20.10
N ASN A 4 23.71 2.19 20.72
CA ASN A 4 23.79 0.87 21.37
C ASN A 4 23.88 -0.32 20.40
N LEU A 5 23.54 -0.16 19.11
CA LEU A 5 23.64 -1.26 18.14
C LEU A 5 25.09 -1.57 17.75
N ARG A 6 25.96 -0.56 17.69
CA ARG A 6 27.38 -0.72 17.29
C ARG A 6 28.17 -1.61 18.26
N ASP A 7 27.94 -1.44 19.57
CA ASP A 7 28.64 -2.23 20.60
C ASP A 7 28.11 -3.68 20.69
N ARG A 8 26.85 -3.92 20.30
CA ARG A 8 26.21 -5.25 20.37
C ARG A 8 26.70 -6.24 19.31
N TYR A 9 27.23 -5.76 18.19
CA TYR A 9 27.63 -6.59 17.04
C TYR A 9 29.11 -6.47 16.69
N ASP A 10 29.96 -6.02 17.63
CA ASP A 10 31.40 -5.86 17.40
C ASP A 10 32.13 -7.20 17.13
N SER A 11 31.45 -8.32 17.37
CA SER A 11 31.89 -9.68 17.02
C SER A 11 31.54 -10.12 15.58
N LEU A 12 30.67 -9.39 14.87
CA LEU A 12 30.24 -9.74 13.51
C LEU A 12 31.41 -9.58 12.52
N ARG A 13 31.60 -10.57 11.64
CA ARG A 13 32.72 -10.64 10.67
C ARG A 13 32.30 -10.88 9.23
N GLN A 14 31.13 -11.43 9.01
CA GLN A 14 30.59 -11.73 7.68
C GLN A 14 29.10 -11.37 7.67
N VAL A 15 28.67 -10.70 6.62
CA VAL A 15 27.26 -10.45 6.31
C VAL A 15 27.00 -11.02 4.92
N PHE A 16 25.97 -11.85 4.81
CA PHE A 16 25.54 -12.44 3.56
C PHE A 16 24.17 -11.87 3.21
N VAL A 17 24.07 -11.18 2.08
CA VAL A 17 22.84 -10.52 1.63
C VAL A 17 22.46 -11.06 0.28
N GLY A 18 21.20 -11.40 0.07
CA GLY A 18 20.74 -11.94 -1.21
C GLY A 18 19.27 -12.27 -1.17
N GLY A 19 18.80 -12.99 -2.18
CA GLY A 19 17.38 -13.31 -2.33
C GLY A 19 16.63 -12.28 -3.17
N ASP A 20 16.98 -11.00 -3.12
CA ASP A 20 16.44 -9.92 -3.94
C ASP A 20 17.55 -9.01 -4.51
N ALA A 21 17.20 -8.08 -5.42
CA ALA A 21 18.11 -7.04 -5.86
C ALA A 21 18.45 -6.14 -4.67
N VAL A 22 19.73 -6.11 -4.27
CA VAL A 22 20.19 -5.31 -3.15
C VAL A 22 20.42 -3.88 -3.62
N ALA A 23 19.83 -2.91 -2.92
CA ALA A 23 20.04 -1.49 -3.18
C ALA A 23 21.49 -1.09 -2.81
N PRO A 24 22.18 -0.29 -3.65
CA PRO A 24 23.53 0.20 -3.36
C PRO A 24 23.65 0.87 -1.98
N ASP A 25 22.73 1.79 -1.67
CA ASP A 25 22.74 2.56 -0.43
C ASP A 25 22.60 1.68 0.83
N LEU A 26 21.86 0.57 0.72
CA LEU A 26 21.73 -0.40 1.81
C LEU A 26 23.06 -1.10 2.12
N LEU A 27 23.91 -1.34 1.11
CA LEU A 27 25.24 -1.92 1.32
C LEU A 27 26.15 -0.95 2.08
N ASP A 28 26.06 0.35 1.79
CA ASP A 28 26.77 1.40 2.52
C ASP A 28 26.28 1.48 3.97
N GLU A 29 24.97 1.47 4.20
CA GLU A 29 24.39 1.45 5.55
C GLU A 29 24.84 0.23 6.37
N ILE A 30 24.87 -0.96 5.76
CA ILE A 30 25.35 -2.18 6.40
C ILE A 30 26.85 -2.04 6.73
N GLN A 31 27.65 -1.47 5.83
CA GLN A 31 29.09 -1.30 6.04
C GLN A 31 29.39 -0.29 7.16
N ASP A 32 28.62 0.78 7.26
CA ASP A 32 28.71 1.80 8.31
C ASP A 32 28.20 1.32 9.68
N ALA A 33 27.21 0.43 9.67
CA ALA A 33 26.71 -0.22 10.87
C ALA A 33 27.69 -1.29 11.38
N PHE A 34 28.37 -2.01 10.48
CA PHE A 34 29.23 -3.15 10.79
C PHE A 34 30.63 -3.03 10.16
N PRO A 35 31.46 -2.07 10.59
CA PRO A 35 32.74 -1.75 9.94
C PRO A 35 33.78 -2.89 9.96
N LYS A 36 33.61 -3.89 10.83
CA LYS A 36 34.49 -5.07 10.92
C LYS A 36 34.00 -6.27 10.11
N ALA A 37 32.78 -6.21 9.54
CA ALA A 37 32.20 -7.30 8.78
C ALA A 37 32.49 -7.15 7.28
N ARG A 38 32.78 -8.26 6.61
CA ARG A 38 32.80 -8.32 5.14
C ARG A 38 31.41 -8.63 4.63
N ILE A 39 30.95 -7.88 3.64
CA ILE A 39 29.64 -8.07 3.04
C ILE A 39 29.79 -8.91 1.77
N ASN A 40 28.95 -9.93 1.61
CA ASN A 40 28.91 -10.77 0.41
C ASN A 40 27.48 -10.76 -0.13
N VAL A 41 27.33 -10.37 -1.40
CA VAL A 41 26.08 -10.53 -2.13
C VAL A 41 25.99 -11.97 -2.63
N LEU A 42 24.81 -12.56 -2.48
CA LEU A 42 24.51 -13.95 -2.80
C LEU A 42 23.44 -14.03 -3.87
N TYR A 43 23.66 -14.89 -4.86
CA TYR A 43 22.67 -15.21 -5.88
C TYR A 43 22.52 -16.72 -6.06
N GLY A 44 21.28 -17.18 -6.03
CA GLY A 44 20.93 -18.55 -6.36
C GLY A 44 19.42 -18.76 -6.30
N PRO A 45 18.79 -19.29 -7.36
CA PRO A 45 17.43 -19.80 -7.26
C PRO A 45 17.41 -21.11 -6.46
N THR A 46 16.25 -21.46 -5.90
CA THR A 46 16.02 -22.72 -5.17
C THR A 46 16.41 -23.94 -6.00
N GLU A 47 16.15 -23.88 -7.30
CA GLU A 47 16.42 -24.92 -8.28
C GLU A 47 17.92 -25.14 -8.54
N ALA A 48 18.76 -24.20 -8.12
CA ALA A 48 20.22 -24.29 -8.11
C ALA A 48 20.80 -24.30 -6.68
N THR A 49 20.03 -24.80 -5.71
CA THR A 49 20.43 -25.08 -4.33
C THR A 49 21.05 -23.89 -3.60
N ILE A 50 20.20 -22.94 -3.19
CA ILE A 50 20.50 -21.81 -2.30
C ILE A 50 21.39 -20.74 -2.96
N ILE A 51 22.66 -21.05 -3.28
CA ILE A 51 23.64 -20.09 -3.83
C ILE A 51 24.41 -20.76 -4.97
N CYS A 52 24.44 -20.08 -6.12
CA CYS A 52 25.24 -20.48 -7.28
C CYS A 52 26.27 -19.40 -7.70
N ALA A 53 26.13 -18.17 -7.21
CA ALA A 53 27.10 -17.09 -7.40
C ALA A 53 27.23 -16.21 -6.14
N THR A 54 28.41 -15.61 -5.95
CA THR A 54 28.66 -14.66 -4.87
C THR A 54 29.60 -13.53 -5.27
N HIS A 55 29.35 -12.34 -4.72
CA HIS A 55 30.18 -11.16 -4.88
C HIS A 55 30.60 -10.60 -3.52
N PRO A 56 31.90 -10.64 -3.16
CA PRO A 56 32.39 -9.91 -2.00
C PRO A 56 32.43 -8.41 -2.31
N VAL A 57 31.73 -7.61 -1.51
CA VAL A 57 31.68 -6.15 -1.68
C VAL A 57 32.99 -5.56 -1.16
N THR A 58 33.69 -4.76 -1.97
CA THR A 58 34.86 -3.99 -1.51
C THR A 58 34.48 -2.54 -1.21
N ALA A 59 35.21 -1.92 -0.28
CA ALA A 59 34.96 -0.54 0.13
C ALA A 59 35.21 0.43 -1.03
N GLY A 60 34.18 1.20 -1.42
CA GLY A 60 34.23 2.15 -2.53
C GLY A 60 33.82 1.60 -3.90
N GLU A 61 33.40 0.33 -4.02
CA GLU A 61 32.92 -0.28 -5.27
C GLU A 61 31.43 -0.02 -5.56
N ILE A 62 30.74 0.74 -4.71
CA ILE A 62 29.28 0.88 -4.71
C ILE A 62 28.87 2.00 -5.66
N ALA A 63 28.81 1.66 -6.95
CA ALA A 63 28.23 2.52 -7.98
C ALA A 63 27.36 1.69 -8.95
N ASN A 64 26.04 1.89 -8.86
CA ASN A 64 25.03 1.65 -9.90
C ASN A 64 24.91 0.25 -10.54
N LYS A 65 25.41 -0.83 -9.93
CA LYS A 65 25.34 -2.18 -10.55
C LYS A 65 24.87 -3.24 -9.55
N HIS A 66 23.84 -4.01 -9.92
CA HIS A 66 23.40 -5.19 -9.19
C HIS A 66 24.32 -6.38 -9.50
N LEU A 67 25.48 -6.42 -8.84
CA LEU A 67 26.50 -7.44 -9.05
C LEU A 67 26.12 -8.75 -8.34
N LEU A 68 25.87 -9.81 -9.10
CA LEU A 68 25.60 -11.16 -8.59
C LEU A 68 26.90 -11.93 -8.30
N GLY A 69 28.01 -11.49 -8.90
CA GLY A 69 29.34 -12.01 -8.60
C GLY A 69 29.79 -13.13 -9.52
N LYS A 70 30.65 -14.00 -8.99
CA LYS A 70 31.27 -15.10 -9.72
C LYS A 70 30.65 -16.44 -9.29
N PRO A 71 30.65 -17.46 -10.18
CA PRO A 71 30.11 -18.77 -9.85
C PRO A 71 30.79 -19.39 -8.63
N MET A 72 29.98 -20.04 -7.79
CA MET A 72 30.46 -20.89 -6.70
C MET A 72 31.18 -22.14 -7.24
N HIS A 73 31.95 -22.81 -6.38
CA HIS A 73 32.58 -24.09 -6.73
C HIS A 73 31.55 -25.07 -7.31
N ASN A 74 31.92 -25.72 -8.41
CA ASN A 74 31.08 -26.68 -9.13
C ASN A 74 29.75 -26.14 -9.66
N SER A 75 29.54 -24.82 -9.66
CA SER A 75 28.46 -24.15 -10.39
C SER A 75 29.02 -23.56 -11.68
N VAL A 76 28.25 -23.63 -12.77
CA VAL A 76 28.64 -23.09 -14.07
C VAL A 76 27.53 -22.15 -14.54
N LEU A 77 27.89 -20.94 -14.94
CA LEU A 77 26.94 -19.93 -15.40
C LEU A 77 27.20 -19.63 -16.87
N ARG A 78 26.15 -19.64 -17.69
CA ARG A 78 26.21 -19.28 -19.11
C ARG A 78 25.06 -18.34 -19.47
N LEU A 79 25.30 -17.46 -20.43
CA LEU A 79 24.31 -16.53 -20.94
C LEU A 79 24.00 -16.87 -22.40
N TYR A 80 22.71 -16.98 -22.72
CA TYR A 80 22.24 -17.29 -24.08
C TYR A 80 21.33 -16.20 -24.62
N ASP A 81 21.39 -15.97 -25.94
CA ASP A 81 20.44 -15.11 -26.63
C ASP A 81 19.11 -15.84 -26.89
N ARG A 82 18.15 -15.12 -27.48
CA ARG A 82 16.83 -15.67 -27.86
C ARG A 82 16.89 -16.83 -28.85
N ASN A 83 18.01 -17.04 -29.53
CA ASN A 83 18.22 -18.12 -30.49
C ASN A 83 18.97 -19.32 -29.86
N GLY A 84 19.24 -19.28 -28.55
CA GLY A 84 19.98 -20.32 -27.84
C GLY A 84 21.48 -20.32 -28.14
N GLN A 85 22.05 -19.19 -28.58
CA GLN A 85 23.49 -19.03 -28.81
C GLN A 85 24.16 -18.33 -27.63
N LEU A 86 25.40 -18.71 -27.30
CA LEU A 86 26.17 -18.05 -26.24
C LEU A 86 26.44 -16.59 -26.60
N VAL A 87 26.20 -15.69 -25.64
CA VAL A 87 26.49 -14.26 -25.82
C VAL A 87 27.92 -13.91 -25.39
N PRO A 88 28.60 -12.97 -26.08
CA PRO A 88 29.90 -12.46 -25.66
C PRO A 88 29.85 -11.70 -24.31
N VAL A 89 31.03 -11.51 -23.70
CA VAL A 89 31.20 -10.64 -22.53
C VAL A 89 30.68 -9.22 -22.84
N GLY A 90 29.91 -8.64 -21.91
CA GLY A 90 29.27 -7.33 -22.03
C GLY A 90 27.88 -7.33 -22.69
N VAL A 91 27.49 -8.44 -23.35
CA VAL A 91 26.19 -8.55 -24.03
C VAL A 91 25.15 -9.20 -23.09
N PRO A 92 23.95 -8.61 -22.94
CA PRO A 92 22.87 -9.22 -22.17
C PRO A 92 22.39 -10.56 -22.74
N GLY A 93 22.08 -11.52 -21.88
CA GLY A 93 21.47 -12.81 -22.24
C GLY A 93 20.69 -13.43 -21.09
N GLU A 94 19.88 -14.45 -21.37
CA GLU A 94 19.20 -15.27 -20.37
C GLU A 94 20.22 -16.12 -19.61
N LEU A 95 20.14 -16.14 -18.29
CA LEU A 95 21.04 -16.90 -17.43
C LEU A 95 20.63 -18.36 -17.29
N TYR A 96 21.60 -19.23 -17.59
CA TYR A 96 21.51 -20.67 -17.46
C TYR A 96 22.51 -21.14 -16.41
N ILE A 97 22.04 -21.97 -15.49
CA ILE A 97 22.82 -22.47 -14.36
C ILE A 97 23.03 -23.96 -14.55
N GLY A 98 24.28 -24.38 -14.60
CA GLY A 98 24.73 -25.76 -14.73
C GLY A 98 25.61 -26.18 -13.56
N GLY A 99 26.01 -27.44 -13.56
CA GLY A 99 26.90 -28.01 -12.55
C GLY A 99 26.16 -28.70 -11.39
N ALA A 100 26.89 -28.96 -10.31
CA ALA A 100 26.43 -29.81 -9.21
C ALA A 100 25.32 -29.19 -8.35
N SER A 101 25.12 -27.87 -8.45
CA SER A 101 24.10 -27.13 -7.71
C SER A 101 22.69 -27.32 -8.27
N VAL A 102 22.55 -27.79 -9.51
CA VAL A 102 21.26 -27.98 -10.20
C VAL A 102 20.50 -29.16 -9.62
N THR A 103 19.26 -28.91 -9.21
CA THR A 103 18.38 -29.90 -8.56
C THR A 103 17.78 -30.92 -9.54
N ARG A 104 17.04 -31.90 -9.00
CA ARG A 104 16.38 -32.94 -9.80
C ARG A 104 15.26 -32.39 -10.69
N GLY A 105 14.54 -31.38 -10.25
CA GLY A 105 13.31 -30.89 -10.89
C GLY A 105 12.21 -30.57 -9.88
N TYR A 106 11.02 -30.25 -10.38
CA TYR A 106 9.84 -29.97 -9.57
C TYR A 106 9.07 -31.25 -9.24
N LEU A 107 8.66 -31.41 -7.99
CA LEU A 107 7.87 -32.56 -7.55
C LEU A 107 6.52 -32.60 -8.29
N GLN A 108 6.20 -33.72 -8.94
CA GLN A 108 4.94 -33.96 -9.67
C GLN A 108 4.62 -32.94 -10.78
N ARG A 109 5.60 -32.18 -11.27
CA ARG A 109 5.44 -31.24 -12.38
C ARG A 109 6.44 -31.55 -13.50
N GLU A 110 6.24 -32.67 -14.19
CA GLU A 110 7.16 -33.15 -15.23
C GLU A 110 7.28 -32.20 -16.42
N ALA A 111 6.15 -31.61 -16.87
CA ALA A 111 6.14 -30.66 -17.99
C ALA A 111 6.95 -29.38 -17.67
N LEU A 112 6.71 -28.77 -16.51
CA LEU A 112 7.47 -27.60 -16.05
C LEU A 112 8.95 -27.94 -15.79
N THR A 113 9.22 -29.16 -15.30
CA THR A 113 10.60 -29.64 -15.13
C THR A 113 11.30 -29.74 -16.49
N ALA A 114 10.65 -30.30 -17.51
CA ALA A 114 11.24 -30.39 -18.85
C ALA A 114 11.43 -29.01 -19.51
N GLU A 115 10.56 -28.05 -19.22
CA GLU A 115 10.67 -26.67 -19.71
C GLU A 115 11.87 -25.92 -19.08
N LYS A 116 12.02 -26.01 -17.76
CA LYS A 116 13.04 -25.25 -17.01
C LYS A 116 14.38 -25.97 -16.87
N PHE A 117 14.39 -27.30 -16.81
CA PHE A 117 15.61 -28.12 -16.69
C PHE A 117 15.96 -28.77 -18.03
N VAL A 118 16.66 -28.02 -18.86
CA VAL A 118 17.01 -28.41 -20.24
C VAL A 118 18.33 -29.19 -20.30
N ALA A 119 18.48 -30.02 -21.33
CA ALA A 119 19.74 -30.70 -21.62
C ALA A 119 20.54 -29.92 -22.67
N LEU A 120 21.74 -29.45 -22.32
CA LEU A 120 22.68 -28.78 -23.23
C LEU A 120 24.06 -29.41 -23.07
N ASP A 121 24.73 -29.70 -24.18
CA ASP A 121 26.04 -30.37 -24.22
C ASP A 121 26.09 -31.69 -23.41
N GLY A 122 24.98 -32.44 -23.38
CA GLY A 122 24.86 -33.68 -22.61
C GLY A 122 24.80 -33.48 -21.08
N GLN A 123 24.70 -32.24 -20.61
CA GLN A 123 24.54 -31.89 -19.19
C GLN A 123 23.19 -31.23 -18.93
N ARG A 124 22.74 -31.28 -17.67
CA ARG A 124 21.49 -30.62 -17.24
C ARG A 124 21.75 -29.18 -16.84
N TRP A 125 20.91 -28.28 -17.32
CA TRP A 125 20.95 -26.85 -17.05
C TRP A 125 19.59 -26.37 -16.59
N TYR A 126 19.57 -25.46 -15.62
CA TYR A 126 18.38 -24.75 -15.19
C TYR A 126 18.31 -23.38 -15.87
N ARG A 127 17.18 -23.09 -16.51
CA ARG A 127 16.83 -21.77 -17.09
C ARG A 127 16.26 -20.88 -16.00
N SER A 128 16.98 -19.83 -15.59
CA SER A 128 16.56 -19.03 -14.43
C SER A 128 15.47 -17.99 -14.75
N GLY A 129 15.33 -17.63 -16.03
CA GLY A 129 14.50 -16.50 -16.46
C GLY A 129 15.08 -15.14 -16.10
N ASP A 130 16.32 -15.08 -15.60
CA ASP A 130 17.01 -13.82 -15.28
C ASP A 130 17.78 -13.32 -16.49
N LEU A 131 17.70 -12.01 -16.75
CA LEU A 131 18.53 -11.30 -17.72
C LEU A 131 19.80 -10.81 -17.02
N ALA A 132 20.95 -11.14 -17.56
CA ALA A 132 22.23 -10.75 -16.99
C ALA A 132 23.28 -10.49 -18.09
N ARG A 133 24.41 -9.88 -17.71
CA ARG A 133 25.61 -9.79 -18.56
C ARG A 133 26.88 -10.08 -17.76
N PHE A 134 27.88 -10.67 -18.41
CA PHE A 134 29.22 -10.76 -17.84
C PHE A 134 29.97 -9.45 -18.04
N LEU A 135 30.64 -8.99 -16.98
CA LEU A 135 31.63 -7.91 -17.03
C LEU A 135 33.00 -8.47 -17.47
N PRO A 136 33.93 -7.61 -17.94
CA PRO A 136 35.26 -8.01 -18.41
C PRO A 136 36.09 -8.80 -17.39
N ASP A 137 35.86 -8.59 -16.10
CA ASP A 137 36.53 -9.27 -14.99
C ASP A 137 35.91 -10.63 -14.62
N GLY A 138 34.88 -11.05 -15.36
CA GLY A 138 34.11 -12.28 -15.14
C GLY A 138 33.01 -12.17 -14.09
N THR A 139 32.74 -10.97 -13.56
CA THR A 139 31.64 -10.71 -12.62
C THR A 139 30.30 -10.67 -13.37
N LEU A 140 29.27 -11.31 -12.84
CA LEU A 140 27.93 -11.30 -13.41
C LEU A 140 27.12 -10.11 -12.88
N GLU A 141 26.52 -9.34 -13.78
CA GLU A 141 25.63 -8.23 -13.46
C GLU A 141 24.19 -8.59 -13.83
N PHE A 142 23.26 -8.37 -12.88
CA PHE A 142 21.83 -8.58 -13.06
C PHE A 142 21.17 -7.38 -13.74
N LEU A 143 20.31 -7.65 -14.72
CA LEU A 143 19.63 -6.65 -15.54
C LEU A 143 18.10 -6.73 -15.43
N GLY A 144 17.57 -7.65 -14.62
CA GLY A 144 16.13 -7.87 -14.45
C GLY A 144 15.68 -9.28 -14.80
N ARG A 145 14.37 -9.50 -14.88
CA ARG A 145 13.76 -10.78 -15.28
C ARG A 145 13.18 -10.70 -16.68
N ILE A 146 13.15 -11.85 -17.35
CA ILE A 146 12.57 -12.04 -18.68
C ILE A 146 11.12 -12.52 -18.59
N ASP A 147 10.75 -13.18 -17.48
CA ASP A 147 9.39 -13.64 -17.19
C ASP A 147 8.62 -12.66 -16.27
N GLN A 148 7.35 -12.98 -16.01
CA GLN A 148 6.44 -12.16 -15.18
C GLN A 148 6.60 -12.42 -13.67
N GLN A 149 7.59 -13.22 -13.27
CA GLN A 149 7.79 -13.54 -11.87
C GLN A 149 8.42 -12.34 -11.14
N VAL A 150 8.00 -12.08 -9.91
CA VAL A 150 8.48 -10.94 -9.12
C VAL A 150 9.04 -11.39 -7.78
N LYS A 151 9.94 -10.59 -7.21
CA LYS A 151 10.42 -10.76 -5.84
C LYS A 151 9.92 -9.59 -5.01
N ILE A 152 9.17 -9.90 -3.96
CA ILE A 152 8.59 -8.91 -3.05
C ILE A 152 8.87 -9.38 -1.63
N ARG A 153 9.58 -8.55 -0.85
CA ARG A 153 9.92 -8.82 0.55
C ARG A 153 10.61 -10.19 0.74
N GLY A 154 11.46 -10.58 -0.23
CA GLY A 154 12.20 -11.84 -0.22
C GLY A 154 11.42 -13.07 -0.70
N PHE A 155 10.14 -12.92 -1.06
CA PHE A 155 9.32 -14.00 -1.62
C PHE A 155 9.32 -13.97 -3.14
N ARG A 156 9.53 -15.12 -3.77
CA ARG A 156 9.44 -15.31 -5.21
C ARG A 156 7.98 -15.62 -5.56
N ILE A 157 7.30 -14.69 -6.24
CA ILE A 157 5.85 -14.73 -6.49
C ILE A 157 5.57 -14.86 -7.99
N GLU A 158 4.77 -15.84 -8.37
CA GLU A 158 4.26 -16.01 -9.73
C GLU A 158 2.93 -15.25 -9.88
N LEU A 159 2.94 -14.11 -10.57
CA LEU A 159 1.75 -13.26 -10.71
C LEU A 159 0.57 -14.00 -11.36
N GLY A 160 0.86 -14.86 -12.34
CA GLY A 160 -0.15 -15.66 -13.03
C GLY A 160 -0.91 -16.65 -12.13
N GLU A 161 -0.33 -17.06 -10.99
CA GLU A 161 -1.04 -17.89 -10.00
C GLU A 161 -2.16 -17.09 -9.32
N ILE A 162 -1.89 -15.82 -9.01
CA ILE A 162 -2.85 -14.91 -8.40
C ILE A 162 -3.93 -14.54 -9.42
N GLU A 163 -3.54 -14.23 -10.66
CA GLU A 163 -4.45 -13.92 -11.77
C GLU A 163 -5.39 -15.10 -12.07
N ALA A 164 -4.87 -16.34 -12.10
CA ALA A 164 -5.70 -17.54 -12.32
C ALA A 164 -6.78 -17.69 -11.24
N LEU A 165 -6.42 -17.55 -9.97
CA LEU A 165 -7.39 -17.63 -8.87
C LEU A 165 -8.39 -16.46 -8.87
N LEU A 166 -7.95 -15.25 -9.24
CA LEU A 166 -8.87 -14.14 -9.42
C LEU A 166 -9.88 -14.42 -10.52
N ASN A 167 -9.45 -14.96 -11.66
CA ASN A 167 -10.32 -15.30 -12.80
C ASN A 167 -11.23 -16.51 -12.53
N GLU A 168 -10.97 -17.30 -11.49
CA GLU A 168 -11.90 -18.35 -11.01
C GLU A 168 -13.05 -17.79 -10.15
N HIS A 169 -12.95 -16.54 -9.68
CA HIS A 169 -14.01 -15.92 -8.88
C HIS A 169 -15.23 -15.59 -9.77
N PRO A 170 -16.47 -15.95 -9.37
CA PRO A 170 -17.66 -15.79 -10.21
C PRO A 170 -17.92 -14.34 -10.64
N ASP A 171 -17.53 -13.38 -9.79
CA ASP A 171 -17.70 -11.95 -10.03
C ASP A 171 -16.50 -11.28 -10.73
N VAL A 172 -15.52 -12.04 -11.23
CA VAL A 172 -14.35 -11.52 -11.96
C VAL A 172 -14.28 -12.15 -13.35
N ARG A 173 -14.27 -11.31 -14.39
CA ARG A 173 -14.16 -11.72 -15.80
C ARG A 173 -12.71 -11.89 -16.23
N ASP A 174 -11.91 -10.88 -15.95
CA ASP A 174 -10.49 -10.80 -16.30
C ASP A 174 -9.72 -10.16 -15.14
N SER A 175 -8.43 -10.44 -15.04
CA SER A 175 -7.56 -9.82 -14.06
C SER A 175 -6.13 -9.70 -14.55
N VAL A 176 -5.41 -8.74 -13.97
CA VAL A 176 -3.98 -8.52 -14.14
C VAL A 176 -3.40 -8.16 -12.77
N VAL A 177 -2.32 -8.82 -12.37
CA VAL A 177 -1.62 -8.51 -11.12
C VAL A 177 -0.26 -7.96 -11.47
N LEU A 178 0.17 -6.89 -10.79
CA LEU A 178 1.49 -6.32 -10.98
C LEU A 178 2.06 -5.71 -9.68
N PRO A 179 3.39 -5.69 -9.53
CA PRO A 179 4.05 -4.97 -8.45
C PRO A 179 4.01 -3.46 -8.74
N ARG A 180 3.68 -2.66 -7.73
CA ARG A 180 3.88 -1.21 -7.77
C ARG A 180 4.72 -0.74 -6.59
N SER A 181 5.57 0.24 -6.85
CA SER A 181 6.51 0.81 -5.87
C SER A 181 6.15 2.26 -5.49
N ASP A 182 4.96 2.73 -5.88
CA ASP A 182 4.41 4.06 -5.58
C ASP A 182 3.59 4.09 -4.28
N ALA A 183 3.64 3.03 -3.47
CA ALA A 183 3.07 3.04 -2.13
C ALA A 183 3.86 3.99 -1.22
N PRO A 184 3.19 4.77 -0.34
CA PRO A 184 3.88 5.61 0.63
C PRO A 184 4.88 4.80 1.45
N SER A 185 6.15 5.16 1.37
CA SER A 185 7.22 4.51 2.14
C SER A 185 7.62 5.35 3.33
N THR A 186 7.64 4.73 4.51
CA THR A 186 8.08 5.35 5.76
C THR A 186 9.59 5.20 6.01
N SER A 187 10.31 4.47 5.14
CA SER A 187 11.75 4.18 5.29
C SER A 187 12.66 4.94 4.32
N GLY A 188 12.09 5.74 3.41
CA GLY A 188 12.85 6.40 2.34
C GLY A 188 13.20 5.49 1.16
N TYR A 189 12.80 4.21 1.18
CA TYR A 189 12.99 3.25 0.09
C TYR A 189 11.64 2.81 -0.52
N PRO A 190 11.51 2.57 -1.83
CA PRO A 190 10.23 2.20 -2.44
C PRO A 190 9.65 0.89 -1.85
N ASP A 191 8.48 0.95 -1.20
CA ASP A 191 7.79 -0.25 -0.69
C ASP A 191 6.98 -0.88 -1.83
N THR A 192 7.53 -1.93 -2.43
CA THR A 192 6.86 -2.61 -3.55
C THR A 192 5.75 -3.52 -3.04
N ARG A 193 4.52 -3.29 -3.51
CA ARG A 193 3.32 -4.03 -3.13
C ARG A 193 2.59 -4.58 -4.36
N LEU A 194 1.90 -5.69 -4.20
CA LEU A 194 1.05 -6.27 -5.26
C LEU A 194 -0.27 -5.51 -5.37
N VAL A 195 -0.70 -5.27 -6.61
CA VAL A 195 -2.00 -4.68 -6.94
C VAL A 195 -2.75 -5.62 -7.87
N GLY A 196 -4.00 -5.94 -7.54
CA GLY A 196 -4.89 -6.73 -8.39
C GLY A 196 -5.84 -5.85 -9.17
N TYR A 197 -5.63 -5.74 -10.48
CA TYR A 197 -6.57 -5.09 -11.39
C TYR A 197 -7.58 -6.12 -11.85
N VAL A 198 -8.86 -5.87 -11.63
CA VAL A 198 -9.94 -6.82 -11.93
C VAL A 198 -10.98 -6.18 -12.84
N VAL A 199 -11.49 -6.94 -13.79
CA VAL A 199 -12.69 -6.57 -14.55
C VAL A 199 -13.84 -7.37 -13.97
N PRO A 200 -14.86 -6.74 -13.36
CA PRO A 200 -16.00 -7.46 -12.82
C PRO A 200 -16.71 -8.30 -13.89
N ALA A 201 -17.12 -9.51 -13.52
CA ALA A 201 -17.97 -10.36 -14.35
C ALA A 201 -19.39 -9.80 -14.38
N ALA A 202 -19.65 -8.84 -15.25
CA ALA A 202 -21.00 -8.43 -15.58
C ALA A 202 -21.41 -9.05 -16.93
N THR A 203 -22.41 -9.93 -16.92
CA THR A 203 -23.36 -9.98 -18.03
C THR A 203 -24.04 -8.62 -18.13
N SER A 204 -24.44 -8.16 -19.32
CA SER A 204 -25.03 -6.80 -19.52
C SER A 204 -26.14 -6.44 -18.51
N THR A 205 -26.89 -7.44 -18.03
CA THR A 205 -27.90 -7.33 -16.97
C THR A 205 -27.37 -6.93 -15.59
N ALA A 206 -26.17 -7.37 -15.19
CA ALA A 206 -25.58 -7.04 -13.89
C ALA A 206 -25.01 -5.62 -13.86
N GLN A 207 -24.50 -5.13 -14.98
CA GLN A 207 -24.06 -3.73 -15.12
C GLN A 207 -25.25 -2.78 -15.05
N THR A 208 -26.36 -3.10 -15.72
CA THR A 208 -27.63 -2.35 -15.59
C THR A 208 -28.17 -2.39 -14.17
N ALA A 209 -28.10 -3.53 -13.47
CA ALA A 209 -28.54 -3.63 -12.07
C ALA A 209 -27.67 -2.80 -11.11
N ALA A 210 -26.34 -2.82 -11.28
CA ALA A 210 -25.42 -2.00 -10.48
C ALA A 210 -25.58 -0.49 -10.77
N GLN A 211 -25.78 -0.12 -12.04
CA GLN A 211 -26.13 1.25 -12.43
C GLN A 211 -27.47 1.68 -11.84
N SER A 212 -28.47 0.79 -11.82
CA SER A 212 -29.77 1.07 -11.19
C SER A 212 -29.62 1.29 -9.69
N ALA A 213 -28.96 0.36 -8.98
CA ALA A 213 -28.74 0.46 -7.54
C ALA A 213 -27.95 1.72 -7.15
N TYR A 214 -26.99 2.14 -7.98
CA TYR A 214 -26.26 3.38 -7.77
C TYR A 214 -27.19 4.61 -7.82
N VAL A 215 -28.11 4.66 -8.78
CA VAL A 215 -29.10 5.74 -8.88
C VAL A 215 -30.12 5.67 -7.74
N ASP A 216 -30.54 4.47 -7.33
CA ASP A 216 -31.51 4.27 -6.24
C ASP A 216 -30.95 4.75 -4.88
N ASP A 217 -29.64 4.61 -4.64
CA ASP A 217 -28.99 5.12 -3.43
C ASP A 217 -28.95 6.66 -3.40
N TRP A 218 -28.64 7.30 -4.54
CA TRP A 218 -28.75 8.75 -4.66
C TRP A 218 -30.18 9.22 -4.45
N GLN A 219 -31.17 8.51 -5.01
CA GLN A 219 -32.57 8.82 -4.79
C GLN A 219 -32.92 8.77 -3.30
N THR A 220 -32.49 7.73 -2.60
CA THR A 220 -32.73 7.59 -1.15
C THR A 220 -32.13 8.75 -0.36
N LEU A 221 -30.86 9.11 -0.65
CA LEU A 221 -30.19 10.23 0.00
C LEU A 221 -30.91 11.57 -0.24
N TYR A 222 -31.37 11.81 -1.47
CA TYR A 222 -32.09 13.03 -1.82
C TYR A 222 -33.50 13.07 -1.25
N ASP A 223 -34.21 11.95 -1.23
CA ASP A 223 -35.53 11.85 -0.60
C ASP A 223 -35.45 12.18 0.90
N GLU A 224 -34.40 11.73 1.59
CA GLU A 224 -34.14 12.10 2.99
C GLU A 224 -33.78 13.58 3.13
N THR A 225 -32.88 14.09 2.28
CA THR A 225 -32.41 15.50 2.34
C THR A 225 -33.55 16.50 2.07
N TYR A 226 -34.43 16.19 1.13
CA TYR A 226 -35.55 17.06 0.75
C TYR A 226 -36.79 16.91 1.65
N ALA A 227 -36.77 15.99 2.63
CA ALA A 227 -37.86 15.84 3.59
C ALA A 227 -37.82 16.88 4.74
N GLU A 228 -36.74 17.64 4.91
CA GLU A 228 -36.62 18.65 5.96
C GLU A 228 -37.36 19.96 5.60
N GLU A 229 -38.31 20.40 6.45
CA GLU A 229 -39.43 21.27 6.03
C GLU A 229 -39.34 22.78 6.41
N THR A 230 -38.22 23.32 6.88
CA THR A 230 -38.15 24.76 7.26
C THR A 230 -37.07 25.56 6.54
N LEU A 231 -37.50 26.42 5.61
CA LEU A 231 -36.67 27.38 4.89
C LEU A 231 -37.25 28.80 4.93
N ASP A 232 -36.35 29.79 4.95
CA ASP A 232 -36.70 31.22 4.88
C ASP A 232 -37.24 31.62 3.50
N ASP A 233 -36.70 31.04 2.42
CA ASP A 233 -37.19 31.21 1.04
C ASP A 233 -37.48 29.83 0.43
N PRO A 234 -38.76 29.43 0.30
CA PRO A 234 -39.12 28.11 -0.19
C PRO A 234 -38.79 27.92 -1.69
N THR A 235 -38.56 29.00 -2.43
CA THR A 235 -38.16 28.95 -3.85
C THR A 235 -36.65 28.86 -4.05
N PHE A 236 -35.88 28.91 -2.95
CA PHE A 236 -34.43 28.84 -2.95
C PHE A 236 -33.94 27.81 -1.93
N HIS A 237 -34.12 26.53 -2.27
CA HIS A 237 -33.79 25.41 -1.40
C HIS A 237 -32.40 24.84 -1.73
N ILE A 238 -31.40 25.21 -0.92
CA ILE A 238 -30.00 24.78 -1.05
C ILE A 238 -29.54 23.81 0.06
N VAL A 239 -30.46 23.23 0.83
CA VAL A 239 -30.11 22.21 1.85
C VAL A 239 -29.41 21.04 1.17
N GLY A 240 -28.36 20.53 1.81
CA GLY A 240 -27.47 19.50 1.26
C GLY A 240 -26.21 20.04 0.57
N TRP A 241 -26.14 21.34 0.25
CA TRP A 241 -24.94 21.93 -0.34
C TRP A 241 -23.96 22.40 0.73
N GLN A 242 -22.85 21.67 0.87
CA GLN A 242 -21.78 21.96 1.83
C GLN A 242 -20.45 22.18 1.11
N SER A 243 -19.64 23.10 1.63
CA SER A 243 -18.31 23.34 1.09
C SER A 243 -17.37 22.19 1.42
N SER A 244 -16.72 21.62 0.41
CA SER A 244 -15.67 20.62 0.61
C SER A 244 -14.48 21.17 1.42
N TYR A 245 -14.27 22.49 1.42
CA TYR A 245 -13.17 23.11 2.18
C TYR A 245 -13.43 23.10 3.69
N THR A 246 -14.65 23.47 4.11
CA THR A 246 -14.97 23.74 5.52
C THR A 246 -15.93 22.73 6.16
N GLY A 247 -16.64 21.93 5.36
CA GLY A 247 -17.72 21.06 5.80
C GLY A 247 -18.98 21.80 6.26
N GLN A 248 -19.06 23.11 6.04
CA GLN A 248 -20.21 23.95 6.40
C GLN A 248 -21.10 24.24 5.18
N PRO A 249 -22.39 24.56 5.37
CA PRO A 249 -23.26 24.99 4.28
C PRO A 249 -22.71 26.22 3.54
N PHE A 250 -22.93 26.29 2.24
CA PHE A 250 -22.56 27.49 1.47
C PHE A 250 -23.38 28.70 1.92
N PRO A 251 -22.78 29.92 1.97
CA PRO A 251 -23.54 31.13 2.22
C PRO A 251 -24.62 31.34 1.13
N SER A 252 -25.83 31.68 1.56
CA SER A 252 -26.98 31.81 0.64
C SER A 252 -26.77 32.89 -0.44
N THR A 253 -26.01 33.94 -0.13
CA THR A 253 -25.64 34.99 -1.08
C THR A 253 -24.77 34.48 -2.22
N GLU A 254 -23.80 33.60 -1.92
CA GLU A 254 -22.93 33.00 -2.94
C GLU A 254 -23.71 32.05 -3.83
N MET A 255 -24.55 31.20 -3.24
CA MET A 255 -25.38 30.26 -3.99
C MET A 255 -26.40 30.98 -4.88
N ARG A 256 -26.96 32.13 -4.44
CA ARG A 256 -27.83 32.95 -5.30
C ARG A 256 -27.06 33.49 -6.49
N ALA A 257 -25.87 34.05 -6.28
CA ALA A 257 -25.04 34.56 -7.37
C ALA A 257 -24.66 33.45 -8.38
N TRP A 258 -24.29 32.26 -7.90
CA TRP A 258 -24.01 31.10 -8.76
C TRP A 258 -25.24 30.65 -9.56
N ARG A 259 -26.40 30.57 -8.90
CA ARG A 259 -27.67 30.20 -9.54
C ARG A 259 -28.11 31.25 -10.55
N ASP A 260 -28.04 32.53 -10.21
CA ASP A 260 -28.44 33.66 -11.07
C ASP A 260 -27.55 33.73 -12.32
N ALA A 261 -26.24 33.52 -12.18
CA ALA A 261 -25.33 33.44 -13.33
C ALA A 261 -25.68 32.31 -14.30
N THR A 262 -26.08 31.15 -13.77
CA THR A 262 -26.54 30.00 -14.58
C THR A 262 -27.87 30.31 -15.27
N VAL A 263 -28.82 30.93 -14.55
CA VAL A 263 -30.10 31.41 -15.10
C VAL A 263 -29.89 32.42 -16.22
N ASP A 264 -28.98 33.37 -16.06
CA ASP A 264 -28.68 34.38 -17.09
C ASP A 264 -28.10 33.73 -18.36
N ARG A 265 -27.22 32.74 -18.20
CA ARG A 265 -26.67 31.96 -19.32
C ARG A 265 -27.78 31.20 -20.07
N ILE A 266 -28.72 30.58 -19.34
CA ILE A 266 -29.86 29.88 -19.95
C ILE A 266 -30.83 30.87 -20.61
N ARG A 267 -31.11 32.02 -19.98
CA ARG A 267 -31.97 33.06 -20.57
C ARG A 267 -31.41 33.64 -21.86
N ALA A 268 -30.09 33.70 -22.01
CA ALA A 268 -29.44 34.12 -23.25
C ALA A 268 -29.71 33.17 -24.44
N LEU A 269 -30.22 31.96 -24.18
CA LEU A 269 -30.71 31.01 -25.19
C LEU A 269 -32.18 31.26 -25.59
N GLU A 270 -32.82 32.26 -24.98
CA GLU A 270 -34.22 32.65 -25.22
C GLU A 270 -35.25 31.50 -25.13
N PRO A 271 -35.18 30.63 -24.11
CA PRO A 271 -35.95 29.40 -24.07
C PRO A 271 -37.46 29.64 -23.96
N GLN A 272 -38.28 28.96 -24.78
CA GLN A 272 -39.74 29.02 -24.71
C GLN A 272 -40.37 27.71 -24.24
N ARG A 273 -39.83 26.56 -24.65
CA ARG A 273 -40.33 25.22 -24.31
C ARG A 273 -39.21 24.43 -23.65
N ILE A 274 -39.22 24.45 -22.32
CA ILE A 274 -38.14 23.92 -21.49
C ILE A 274 -38.49 22.51 -20.99
N LEU A 275 -37.51 21.62 -21.06
CA LEU A 275 -37.45 20.39 -20.25
C LEU A 275 -36.25 20.48 -19.30
N GLU A 276 -36.49 20.41 -17.99
CA GLU A 276 -35.43 20.30 -16.98
C GLU A 276 -35.39 18.87 -16.43
N ILE A 277 -34.26 18.20 -16.64
CA ILE A 277 -33.99 16.85 -16.14
C ILE A 277 -33.26 16.98 -14.80
N GLY A 278 -33.88 16.44 -13.74
CA GLY A 278 -33.44 16.63 -12.36
C GLY A 278 -33.77 18.02 -11.85
N VAL A 279 -35.05 18.41 -11.91
CA VAL A 279 -35.54 19.74 -11.49
C VAL A 279 -35.33 20.01 -9.99
N GLY A 280 -35.10 18.96 -9.19
CA GLY A 280 -34.88 19.04 -7.76
C GLY A 280 -36.01 19.80 -7.07
N THR A 281 -35.63 20.78 -6.27
CA THR A 281 -36.55 21.66 -5.53
C THR A 281 -36.94 22.93 -6.31
N GLY A 282 -36.58 23.02 -7.59
CA GLY A 282 -37.00 24.09 -8.50
C GLY A 282 -36.07 25.30 -8.56
N LEU A 283 -34.79 25.16 -8.25
CA LEU A 283 -33.82 26.27 -8.21
C LEU A 283 -33.73 27.06 -9.53
N LEU A 284 -33.82 26.38 -10.68
CA LEU A 284 -33.89 27.00 -12.01
C LEU A 284 -35.34 27.19 -12.49
N LEU A 285 -36.26 26.29 -12.10
CA LEU A 285 -37.67 26.40 -12.45
C LEU A 285 -38.29 27.73 -12.04
N PHE A 286 -38.16 28.15 -10.78
CA PHE A 286 -38.80 29.39 -10.31
C PHE A 286 -38.34 30.66 -11.06
N PRO A 287 -37.05 30.87 -11.36
CA PRO A 287 -36.62 32.03 -12.15
C PRO A 287 -36.86 31.92 -13.67
N LEU A 288 -37.01 30.73 -14.24
CA LEU A 288 -37.17 30.53 -15.68
C LEU A 288 -38.63 30.37 -16.13
N ALA A 289 -39.44 29.64 -15.37
CA ALA A 289 -40.79 29.24 -15.77
C ALA A 289 -41.71 30.44 -16.05
N GLY A 290 -41.54 31.56 -15.34
CA GLY A 290 -42.35 32.76 -15.51
C GLY A 290 -42.24 33.43 -16.89
N ALA A 291 -41.14 33.21 -17.62
CA ALA A 291 -40.90 33.79 -18.94
C ALA A 291 -41.02 32.76 -20.10
N SER A 292 -41.17 31.47 -19.78
CA SER A 292 -41.32 30.40 -20.77
C SER A 292 -42.78 30.16 -21.15
N ALA A 293 -43.04 29.74 -22.39
CA ALA A 293 -44.36 29.32 -22.85
C ALA A 293 -44.78 27.95 -22.27
N ALA A 294 -43.82 27.06 -22.01
CA ALA A 294 -44.04 25.77 -21.37
C ALA A 294 -42.80 25.32 -20.58
N TYR A 295 -43.00 24.75 -19.39
CA TYR A 295 -41.93 24.22 -18.54
C TYR A 295 -42.26 22.81 -18.10
N HIS A 296 -41.40 21.85 -18.42
CA HIS A 296 -41.54 20.46 -18.00
C HIS A 296 -40.38 20.13 -17.08
N GLY A 297 -40.65 19.79 -15.82
CA GLY A 297 -39.64 19.34 -14.87
C GLY A 297 -39.81 17.85 -14.60
N ILE A 298 -38.72 17.09 -14.69
CA ILE A 298 -38.71 15.70 -14.24
C ILE A 298 -37.68 15.51 -13.13
N ASP A 299 -38.00 14.66 -12.16
CA ASP A 299 -37.09 14.32 -11.07
C ASP A 299 -37.42 12.92 -10.54
N PHE A 300 -36.42 12.16 -10.11
CA PHE A 300 -36.62 10.87 -9.45
C PHE A 300 -37.18 11.01 -8.02
N SER A 301 -36.94 12.14 -7.35
CA SER A 301 -37.31 12.39 -5.96
C SER A 301 -38.75 12.89 -5.83
N ALA A 302 -39.61 12.08 -5.22
CA ALA A 302 -41.00 12.47 -4.94
C ALA A 302 -41.11 13.64 -3.95
N PRO A 303 -40.33 13.70 -2.85
CA PRO A 303 -40.28 14.85 -1.95
C PRO A 303 -39.92 16.17 -2.66
N ALA A 304 -38.94 16.16 -3.56
CA ALA A 304 -38.53 17.35 -4.31
C ALA A 304 -39.68 17.91 -5.18
N LEU A 305 -40.37 17.03 -5.90
CA LEU A 305 -41.54 17.42 -6.71
C LEU A 305 -42.73 17.87 -5.85
N ALA A 306 -42.95 17.24 -4.69
CA ALA A 306 -43.98 17.65 -3.74
C ALA A 306 -43.70 19.05 -3.18
N HIS A 307 -42.42 19.38 -2.91
CA HIS A 307 -41.98 20.70 -2.51
C HIS A 307 -42.31 21.74 -3.58
N ILE A 308 -41.94 21.51 -4.85
CA ILE A 308 -42.27 22.45 -5.94
C ILE A 308 -43.79 22.65 -6.04
N ARG A 309 -44.57 21.56 -6.04
CA ARG A 309 -46.05 21.62 -6.15
C ARG A 309 -46.70 22.45 -5.04
N ARG A 310 -46.10 22.47 -3.84
CA ARG A 310 -46.60 23.26 -2.69
C ARG A 310 -46.42 24.77 -2.90
N TYR A 311 -45.36 25.19 -3.59
CA TYR A 311 -44.99 26.59 -3.77
C TYR A 311 -45.18 27.12 -5.19
N LEU A 312 -45.63 26.27 -6.11
CA LEU A 312 -45.89 26.64 -7.49
C LEU A 312 -47.01 27.70 -7.55
N PRO A 313 -46.80 28.84 -8.23
CA PRO A 313 -47.84 29.83 -8.42
C PRO A 313 -49.07 29.23 -9.14
N PRO A 314 -50.30 29.41 -8.62
CA PRO A 314 -51.50 28.84 -9.26
C PRO A 314 -51.74 29.30 -10.71
N ALA A 315 -51.17 30.45 -11.09
CA ALA A 315 -51.26 30.97 -12.46
C ALA A 315 -50.39 30.20 -13.47
N TRP A 316 -49.40 29.43 -13.01
CA TRP A 316 -48.44 28.73 -13.87
C TRP A 316 -48.98 27.36 -14.33
N THR A 317 -50.09 27.40 -15.07
CA THR A 317 -50.73 26.21 -15.66
C THR A 317 -49.91 25.54 -16.76
N HIS A 318 -48.89 26.24 -17.26
CA HIS A 318 -47.94 25.78 -18.29
C HIS A 318 -46.75 24.99 -17.72
N VAL A 319 -46.67 24.83 -16.40
CA VAL A 319 -45.64 24.01 -15.72
C VAL A 319 -46.18 22.61 -15.47
N SER A 320 -45.45 21.59 -15.92
CA SER A 320 -45.75 20.19 -15.67
C SER A 320 -44.60 19.50 -14.94
N LEU A 321 -44.93 18.60 -14.01
CA LEU A 321 -43.96 17.92 -13.14
C LEU A 321 -44.24 16.42 -13.11
N ALA A 322 -43.25 15.60 -13.48
CA ALA A 322 -43.37 14.14 -13.49
C ALA A 322 -42.24 13.47 -12.71
N GLN A 323 -42.57 12.44 -11.91
CA GLN A 323 -41.58 11.65 -11.21
C GLN A 323 -40.99 10.60 -12.15
N ARG A 324 -39.72 10.77 -12.53
CA ARG A 324 -39.04 9.94 -13.54
C ARG A 324 -37.54 10.00 -13.39
N ARG A 325 -36.85 8.95 -13.82
CA ARG A 325 -35.38 8.95 -13.92
C ARG A 325 -34.92 9.66 -15.19
N ALA A 326 -33.65 10.08 -15.22
CA ALA A 326 -33.06 10.79 -16.36
C ALA A 326 -32.95 9.93 -17.63
N ASP A 327 -32.93 8.60 -17.49
CA ASP A 327 -32.88 7.60 -18.58
C ASP A 327 -34.27 7.15 -19.06
N GLU A 328 -35.34 7.75 -18.54
CA GLU A 328 -36.72 7.45 -18.91
C GLU A 328 -37.30 8.63 -19.69
N LEU A 329 -36.88 8.86 -20.94
CA LEU A 329 -37.40 9.98 -21.76
C LEU A 329 -38.22 9.54 -22.98
N GLY A 330 -38.26 8.24 -23.30
CA GLY A 330 -38.73 7.71 -24.58
C GLY A 330 -40.22 7.88 -24.96
N ASP A 331 -41.07 8.34 -24.04
CA ASP A 331 -42.48 8.67 -24.27
C ASP A 331 -42.73 10.16 -24.58
N LEU A 332 -41.71 11.01 -24.42
CA LEU A 332 -41.78 12.43 -24.78
C LEU A 332 -41.68 12.60 -26.30
N ALA A 333 -42.42 13.55 -26.85
CA ALA A 333 -42.48 13.75 -28.29
C ALA A 333 -41.18 14.35 -28.85
N THR A 334 -40.64 13.75 -29.92
CA THR A 334 -39.48 14.27 -30.65
C THR A 334 -39.71 15.73 -31.09
N GLY A 335 -38.73 16.60 -30.86
CA GLY A 335 -38.81 18.02 -31.26
C GLY A 335 -39.81 18.89 -30.47
N SER A 336 -40.30 18.42 -29.31
CA SER A 336 -41.27 19.17 -28.50
C SER A 336 -40.65 20.34 -27.72
N PHE A 337 -39.33 20.38 -27.55
CA PHE A 337 -38.63 21.39 -26.76
C PHE A 337 -37.66 22.21 -27.61
N ASP A 338 -37.41 23.45 -27.21
CA ASP A 338 -36.31 24.26 -27.76
C ASP A 338 -35.09 24.28 -26.83
N THR A 339 -35.28 24.04 -25.53
CA THR A 339 -34.21 23.97 -24.54
C THR A 339 -34.42 22.77 -23.62
N VAL A 340 -33.39 21.92 -23.50
CA VAL A 340 -33.31 20.87 -22.48
C VAL A 340 -32.19 21.23 -21.51
N ILE A 341 -32.42 21.07 -20.21
CA ILE A 341 -31.51 21.45 -19.13
C ILE A 341 -31.14 20.20 -18.33
N ILE A 342 -29.85 19.96 -18.15
CA ILE A 342 -29.26 18.99 -17.21
C ILE A 342 -28.24 19.77 -16.37
N ASN A 343 -28.67 20.37 -15.25
CA ASN A 343 -27.79 21.24 -14.45
C ASN A 343 -27.54 20.67 -13.06
N SER A 344 -26.28 20.44 -12.71
CA SER A 344 -25.87 19.85 -11.42
C SER A 344 -26.49 18.46 -11.16
N VAL A 345 -26.70 17.68 -12.23
CA VAL A 345 -27.30 16.33 -12.15
C VAL A 345 -26.35 15.25 -12.68
N ALA A 346 -25.58 15.57 -13.73
CA ALA A 346 -24.71 14.60 -14.40
C ALA A 346 -23.68 13.94 -13.47
N GLN A 347 -23.24 14.65 -12.42
CA GLN A 347 -22.28 14.15 -11.43
C GLN A 347 -22.80 12.94 -10.63
N TYR A 348 -24.12 12.74 -10.57
CA TYR A 348 -24.77 11.61 -9.89
C TYR A 348 -25.08 10.44 -10.85
N PHE A 349 -24.65 10.52 -12.11
CA PHE A 349 -24.80 9.41 -13.04
C PHE A 349 -23.74 8.33 -12.78
N PRO A 350 -24.10 7.05 -12.95
CA PRO A 350 -23.22 5.94 -12.56
C PRO A 350 -22.00 5.77 -13.49
N SER A 351 -22.10 6.25 -14.74
CA SER A 351 -21.06 6.10 -15.76
C SER A 351 -21.22 7.12 -16.88
N VAL A 352 -20.17 7.29 -17.68
CA VAL A 352 -20.21 8.12 -18.89
C VAL A 352 -21.14 7.57 -19.96
N ASP A 353 -21.27 6.24 -20.09
CA ASP A 353 -22.21 5.64 -21.06
C ASP A 353 -23.66 5.97 -20.73
N TYR A 354 -24.01 5.99 -19.44
CA TYR A 354 -25.32 6.43 -18.98
C TYR A 354 -25.58 7.89 -19.38
N LEU A 355 -24.59 8.78 -19.18
CA LEU A 355 -24.69 10.18 -19.62
C LEU A 355 -24.85 10.28 -21.14
N VAL A 356 -24.09 9.51 -21.92
CA VAL A 356 -24.22 9.49 -23.38
C VAL A 356 -25.63 9.09 -23.81
N GLN A 357 -26.23 8.08 -23.17
CA GLN A 357 -27.61 7.67 -23.43
C GLN A 357 -28.60 8.81 -23.12
N VAL A 358 -28.48 9.44 -21.94
CA VAL A 358 -29.35 10.57 -21.57
C VAL A 358 -29.22 11.73 -22.55
N ILE A 359 -27.99 12.09 -22.96
CA ILE A 359 -27.76 13.15 -23.95
C ILE A 359 -28.34 12.75 -25.32
N MET A 360 -28.17 11.49 -25.74
CA MET A 360 -28.74 10.99 -26.98
C MET A 360 -30.26 11.19 -27.02
N GLU A 361 -30.95 10.75 -25.97
CA GLU A 361 -32.40 10.89 -25.85
C GLU A 361 -32.80 12.38 -25.78
N ALA A 362 -32.14 13.18 -24.95
CA ALA A 362 -32.39 14.63 -24.84
C ALA A 362 -32.23 15.36 -26.19
N VAL A 363 -31.22 15.02 -26.99
CA VAL A 363 -31.02 15.59 -28.33
C VAL A 363 -32.19 15.25 -29.25
N THR A 364 -32.81 14.07 -29.14
CA THR A 364 -34.01 13.74 -29.94
C THR A 364 -35.21 14.63 -29.63
N LEU A 365 -35.33 15.10 -28.39
CA LEU A 365 -36.45 15.92 -27.94
C LEU A 365 -36.34 17.39 -28.40
N LEU A 366 -35.15 17.82 -28.83
CA LEU A 366 -34.90 19.17 -29.31
C LEU A 366 -35.36 19.38 -30.76
N ALA A 367 -36.10 20.47 -30.97
CA ALA A 367 -36.40 21.01 -32.29
C ALA A 367 -35.12 21.53 -32.98
N PRO A 368 -35.07 21.61 -34.32
CA PRO A 368 -33.94 22.21 -35.02
C PRO A 368 -33.65 23.63 -34.54
N GLY A 369 -32.39 23.93 -34.27
CA GLY A 369 -31.93 25.18 -33.64
C GLY A 369 -32.00 25.19 -32.11
N GLY A 370 -32.53 24.15 -31.48
CA GLY A 370 -32.63 24.05 -30.02
C GLY A 370 -31.30 23.77 -29.31
N HIS A 371 -31.32 23.90 -27.98
CA HIS A 371 -30.14 23.84 -27.13
C HIS A 371 -30.27 22.79 -26.01
N LEU A 372 -29.24 21.96 -25.85
CA LEU A 372 -29.05 21.17 -24.63
C LEU A 372 -28.02 21.89 -23.76
N PHE A 373 -28.48 22.39 -22.61
CA PHE A 373 -27.63 22.99 -21.59
C PHE A 373 -27.25 21.93 -20.56
N VAL A 374 -25.96 21.63 -20.45
CA VAL A 374 -25.40 20.70 -19.47
C VAL A 374 -24.52 21.50 -18.51
N GLY A 375 -25.08 21.85 -17.36
CA GLY A 375 -24.51 22.83 -16.44
C GLY A 375 -23.87 22.20 -15.21
N ASP A 376 -22.95 22.96 -14.62
CA ASP A 376 -22.29 22.68 -13.35
C ASP A 376 -21.48 21.38 -13.33
N ILE A 377 -20.81 21.11 -14.45
CA ILE A 377 -20.02 19.90 -14.64
C ILE A 377 -18.68 20.03 -13.95
N ARG A 378 -18.36 19.07 -13.09
CA ARG A 378 -17.05 18.98 -12.43
C ARG A 378 -15.97 18.56 -13.41
N SER A 379 -14.86 19.29 -13.41
CA SER A 379 -13.74 19.09 -14.33
C SER A 379 -12.84 17.93 -13.92
N ARG A 380 -12.79 16.87 -14.73
CA ARG A 380 -11.87 15.74 -14.53
C ARG A 380 -10.39 16.18 -14.58
N PRO A 381 -9.93 16.99 -15.54
CA PRO A 381 -8.55 17.48 -15.58
C PRO A 381 -8.10 18.20 -14.29
N LEU A 382 -9.02 18.88 -13.60
CA LEU A 382 -8.73 19.63 -12.38
C LEU A 382 -8.96 18.84 -11.08
N LEU A 383 -9.25 17.54 -11.14
CA LEU A 383 -9.57 16.73 -9.96
C LEU A 383 -8.44 16.74 -8.91
N HIS A 384 -7.17 16.63 -9.33
CA HIS A 384 -6.03 16.70 -8.40
C HIS A 384 -5.88 18.10 -7.77
N SER A 385 -6.10 19.15 -8.55
CA SER A 385 -6.06 20.54 -8.06
C SER A 385 -7.18 20.82 -7.07
N PHE A 386 -8.38 20.27 -7.31
CA PHE A 386 -9.50 20.34 -6.37
C PHE A 386 -9.21 19.59 -5.07
N ALA A 387 -8.74 18.34 -5.16
CA ALA A 387 -8.37 17.57 -3.97
C ALA A 387 -7.24 18.24 -3.19
N THR A 388 -6.26 18.84 -3.89
CA THR A 388 -5.21 19.66 -3.28
C THR A 388 -5.81 20.86 -2.54
N ALA A 389 -6.75 21.58 -3.13
CA ALA A 389 -7.41 22.72 -2.48
C ALA A 389 -8.12 22.30 -1.18
N VAL A 390 -8.80 21.14 -1.18
CA VAL A 390 -9.46 20.59 0.01
C VAL A 390 -8.45 20.23 1.09
N VAL A 391 -7.36 19.54 0.74
CA VAL A 391 -6.30 19.17 1.69
C VAL A 391 -5.64 20.42 2.29
N LEU A 392 -5.31 21.42 1.46
CA LEU A 392 -4.73 22.67 1.94
C LEU A 392 -5.66 23.44 2.88
N ALA A 393 -6.97 23.40 2.65
CA ALA A 393 -7.95 24.06 3.50
C ALA A 393 -8.12 23.37 4.88
N ARG A 394 -7.90 22.05 4.95
CA ARG A 394 -8.18 21.24 6.15
C ARG A 394 -6.93 20.87 6.95
N ALA A 395 -5.77 20.75 6.31
CA ALA A 395 -4.54 20.33 6.95
C ALA A 395 -3.89 21.47 7.75
N THR A 396 -3.08 21.12 8.75
CA THR A 396 -2.31 22.11 9.51
C THR A 396 -1.09 22.58 8.71
N PRO A 397 -0.62 23.84 8.88
CA PRO A 397 0.53 24.35 8.11
C PRO A 397 1.82 23.54 8.28
N ASP A 398 2.01 22.88 9.43
CA ASP A 398 3.20 22.06 9.71
C ASP A 398 3.12 20.64 9.13
N THR A 399 2.02 20.29 8.43
CA THR A 399 1.87 19.00 7.76
C THR A 399 2.96 18.83 6.71
N SER A 400 3.64 17.69 6.73
CA SER A 400 4.68 17.36 5.74
C SER A 400 4.05 17.07 4.36
N ARG A 401 4.84 17.27 3.30
CA ARG A 401 4.42 17.07 1.90
C ARG A 401 3.85 15.68 1.63
N ASP A 402 4.56 14.62 2.02
CA ASP A 402 4.19 13.24 1.65
C ASP A 402 2.85 12.82 2.25
N PRO A 403 2.56 13.07 3.55
CA PRO A 403 1.21 12.87 4.11
C PRO A 403 0.14 13.69 3.40
N ALA A 404 0.41 14.96 3.07
CA ALA A 404 -0.56 15.81 2.38
C ALA A 404 -0.87 15.29 0.96
N TRP A 405 0.16 14.92 0.20
CA TRP A 405 -0.01 14.30 -1.12
C TRP A 405 -0.75 12.96 -1.05
N SER A 406 -0.50 12.16 -0.01
CA SER A 406 -1.22 10.91 0.20
C SER A 406 -2.72 11.13 0.42
N LEU A 407 -3.11 12.19 1.13
CA LEU A 407 -4.53 12.58 1.31
C LEU A 407 -5.15 13.05 -0.01
N VAL A 408 -4.40 13.77 -0.85
CA VAL A 408 -4.85 14.18 -2.19
C VAL A 408 -5.15 12.94 -3.04
N GLU A 409 -4.20 12.01 -3.13
CA GLU A 409 -4.37 10.76 -3.87
C GLU A 409 -5.53 9.91 -3.32
N GLN A 410 -5.70 9.86 -2.01
CA GLN A 410 -6.84 9.17 -1.40
C GLN A 410 -8.17 9.78 -1.89
N GLN A 411 -8.30 11.11 -1.84
CA GLN A 411 -9.52 11.80 -2.23
C GLN A 411 -9.82 11.63 -3.74
N VAL A 412 -8.79 11.73 -4.59
CA VAL A 412 -8.91 11.48 -6.05
C VAL A 412 -9.40 10.05 -6.32
N ASN A 413 -8.83 9.06 -5.64
CA ASN A 413 -9.17 7.65 -5.85
C ASN A 413 -10.53 7.24 -5.24
N GLN A 414 -11.04 7.98 -4.27
CA GLN A 414 -12.33 7.75 -3.63
C GLN A 414 -13.46 8.59 -4.23
N GLU A 415 -13.19 9.34 -5.30
CA GLU A 415 -14.18 10.19 -5.95
C GLU A 415 -15.37 9.35 -6.43
N ARG A 416 -16.55 9.73 -5.93
CA ARG A 416 -17.81 9.03 -6.19
C ARG A 416 -18.64 9.75 -7.25
N GLU A 417 -18.30 10.97 -7.61
CA GLU A 417 -19.06 11.69 -8.62
C GLU A 417 -18.48 11.47 -10.03
N LEU A 418 -19.35 11.61 -11.03
CA LEU A 418 -18.95 11.63 -12.44
C LEU A 418 -18.33 12.99 -12.77
N LEU A 419 -17.03 13.00 -13.04
CA LEU A 419 -16.29 14.16 -13.53
C LEU A 419 -15.98 13.98 -15.01
N LEU A 420 -16.04 15.07 -15.77
CA LEU A 420 -15.88 15.03 -17.23
C LEU A 420 -14.76 15.96 -17.68
N ASP A 421 -13.97 15.48 -18.62
CA ASP A 421 -13.06 16.28 -19.43
C ASP A 421 -13.87 17.10 -20.46
N PRO A 422 -13.65 18.42 -20.58
CA PRO A 422 -14.30 19.25 -21.61
C PRO A 422 -14.24 18.67 -23.04
N ALA A 423 -13.17 17.96 -23.38
CA ALA A 423 -12.98 17.30 -24.67
C ALA A 423 -14.07 16.24 -24.97
N PHE A 424 -14.73 15.69 -23.94
CA PHE A 424 -15.86 14.77 -24.07
C PHE A 424 -16.94 15.32 -25.01
N PHE A 425 -17.36 16.56 -24.78
CA PHE A 425 -18.48 17.17 -25.51
C PHE A 425 -18.12 17.46 -26.97
N HIS A 426 -16.86 17.80 -27.23
CA HIS A 426 -16.34 17.94 -28.60
C HIS A 426 -16.23 16.58 -29.31
N ALA A 427 -15.84 15.52 -28.59
CA ALA A 427 -15.82 14.16 -29.13
C ALA A 427 -17.24 13.64 -29.43
N LEU A 428 -18.22 13.98 -28.58
CA LEU A 428 -19.63 13.58 -28.72
C LEU A 428 -20.23 14.00 -30.07
N ARG A 429 -19.83 15.17 -30.59
CA ARG A 429 -20.24 15.66 -31.92
C ARG A 429 -19.91 14.69 -33.05
N ARG A 430 -18.85 13.88 -32.93
CA ARG A 430 -18.49 12.86 -33.93
C ARG A 430 -19.47 11.68 -33.93
N HIS A 431 -20.09 11.40 -32.79
CA HIS A 431 -21.02 10.28 -32.58
C HIS A 431 -22.48 10.69 -32.73
N LEU A 432 -22.82 11.97 -32.50
CA LEU A 432 -24.16 12.54 -32.63
C LEU A 432 -24.17 13.68 -33.66
N PRO A 433 -24.40 13.38 -34.96
CA PRO A 433 -24.27 14.35 -36.05
C PRO A 433 -25.23 15.54 -35.98
N ARG A 434 -26.35 15.40 -35.24
CA ARG A 434 -27.29 16.50 -35.01
C ARG A 434 -26.67 17.63 -34.20
N ILE A 435 -25.64 17.37 -33.39
CA ILE A 435 -24.92 18.41 -32.64
C ILE A 435 -24.11 19.24 -33.64
N SER A 436 -24.60 20.43 -33.92
CA SER A 436 -24.00 21.37 -34.87
C SER A 436 -22.90 22.23 -34.24
N ASP A 437 -23.05 22.59 -32.96
CA ASP A 437 -22.13 23.42 -32.19
C ASP A 437 -21.99 22.96 -30.74
N VAL A 438 -20.81 23.18 -30.16
CA VAL A 438 -20.43 22.84 -28.78
C VAL A 438 -19.72 24.03 -28.16
N GLN A 439 -20.29 24.58 -27.09
CA GLN A 439 -19.70 25.67 -26.32
C GLN A 439 -19.43 25.19 -24.91
N VAL A 440 -18.17 25.17 -24.51
CA VAL A 440 -17.73 24.86 -23.14
C VAL A 440 -17.24 26.16 -22.52
N GLU A 441 -17.92 26.62 -21.48
CA GLU A 441 -17.62 27.90 -20.84
C GLU A 441 -17.39 27.72 -19.33
N ILE A 442 -16.42 28.45 -18.79
CA ILE A 442 -16.17 28.44 -17.35
C ILE A 442 -17.32 29.14 -16.60
N LYS A 443 -17.43 28.86 -15.30
CA LYS A 443 -18.44 29.49 -14.43
C LYS A 443 -18.17 30.98 -14.21
N ARG A 444 -19.23 31.78 -14.11
CA ARG A 444 -19.16 33.16 -13.62
C ARG A 444 -19.29 33.22 -12.10
N GLY A 445 -18.75 34.26 -11.50
CA GLY A 445 -18.81 34.54 -10.07
C GLY A 445 -17.52 35.18 -9.54
N GLN A 446 -17.66 36.15 -8.66
CA GLN A 446 -16.54 36.83 -7.98
C GLN A 446 -15.98 36.02 -6.80
N MET A 447 -16.73 35.05 -6.30
CA MET A 447 -16.29 34.19 -5.20
C MET A 447 -15.42 33.07 -5.74
N HIS A 448 -14.27 32.82 -5.11
CA HIS A 448 -13.35 31.74 -5.48
C HIS A 448 -13.61 30.52 -4.60
N ASN A 449 -14.67 29.79 -4.94
CA ASN A 449 -15.07 28.55 -4.26
C ASN A 449 -15.07 27.37 -5.24
N GLU A 450 -15.34 26.17 -4.74
CA GLU A 450 -15.26 24.97 -5.58
C GLU A 450 -16.23 24.98 -6.78
N LEU A 451 -17.34 25.70 -6.68
CA LEU A 451 -18.35 25.80 -7.75
C LEU A 451 -17.86 26.67 -8.89
N THR A 452 -17.16 27.76 -8.61
CA THR A 452 -16.66 28.71 -9.63
C THR A 452 -15.28 28.36 -10.17
N GLN A 453 -14.48 27.61 -9.40
CA GLN A 453 -13.10 27.24 -9.75
C GLN A 453 -13.03 25.94 -10.57
N PHE A 454 -13.80 24.91 -10.19
CA PHE A 454 -13.61 23.54 -10.69
C PHE A 454 -14.78 23.00 -11.52
N ARG A 455 -15.76 23.84 -11.83
CA ARG A 455 -16.93 23.48 -12.64
C ARG A 455 -17.05 24.35 -13.89
N TYR A 456 -17.75 23.84 -14.89
CA TYR A 456 -18.01 24.52 -16.15
C TYR A 456 -19.41 24.19 -16.67
N ASP A 457 -19.88 24.99 -17.62
CA ASP A 457 -21.15 24.77 -18.31
C ASP A 457 -20.91 24.44 -19.77
N VAL A 458 -21.84 23.67 -20.34
CA VAL A 458 -21.80 23.29 -21.75
C VAL A 458 -23.13 23.59 -22.41
N THR A 459 -23.08 24.20 -23.59
CA THR A 459 -24.24 24.37 -24.46
C THR A 459 -24.00 23.62 -25.77
N LEU A 460 -24.87 22.66 -26.07
CA LEU A 460 -24.88 21.93 -27.34
C LEU A 460 -26.04 22.44 -28.19
N THR A 461 -25.77 22.87 -29.42
CA THR A 461 -26.83 23.35 -30.32
C THR A 461 -27.09 22.32 -31.41
N VAL A 462 -28.36 22.00 -31.66
CA VAL A 462 -28.74 20.96 -32.63
C VAL A 462 -29.23 21.53 -33.96
N ASP A 463 -28.80 20.92 -35.07
CA ASP A 463 -29.28 21.20 -36.43
C ASP A 463 -29.28 22.69 -36.84
N ALA A 464 -28.40 23.52 -36.26
CA ALA A 464 -28.25 24.92 -36.63
C ALA A 464 -27.34 25.10 -37.84
N ALA A 465 -27.44 26.27 -38.49
CA ALA A 465 -26.51 26.68 -39.54
C ALA A 465 -25.05 26.65 -39.01
N PRO A 466 -24.06 26.38 -39.89
CA PRO A 466 -22.67 26.24 -39.47
C PRO A 466 -22.19 27.45 -38.65
N ALA A 467 -21.41 27.12 -37.61
CA ALA A 467 -20.82 28.04 -36.64
C ALA A 467 -20.23 29.31 -37.28
N ALA A 468 -20.33 30.40 -36.52
CA ALA A 468 -19.82 31.71 -36.91
C ALA A 468 -18.29 31.71 -37.17
N PRO A 469 -17.78 32.72 -37.90
CA PRO A 469 -16.41 32.72 -38.41
C PRO A 469 -15.36 32.57 -37.30
N ARG A 470 -14.22 31.95 -37.64
CA ARG A 470 -13.04 31.91 -36.77
C ARG A 470 -12.64 33.32 -36.36
N PRO A 471 -12.09 33.52 -35.15
CA PRO A 471 -11.62 34.82 -34.69
C PRO A 471 -10.76 35.51 -35.76
N SER A 472 -11.08 36.76 -36.08
CA SER A 472 -10.37 37.51 -37.13
C SER A 472 -8.91 37.80 -36.78
N ARG A 473 -8.58 37.75 -35.49
CA ARG A 473 -7.21 37.87 -34.96
C ARG A 473 -7.06 37.01 -33.71
N GLN A 474 -5.88 36.40 -33.54
CA GLN A 474 -5.53 35.56 -32.39
C GLN A 474 -4.18 35.98 -31.81
N HIS A 475 -4.09 36.00 -30.49
CA HIS A 475 -2.84 36.15 -29.74
C HIS A 475 -2.74 35.05 -28.68
N HIS A 476 -1.50 34.71 -28.30
CA HIS A 476 -1.22 33.77 -27.23
C HIS A 476 -0.67 34.53 -26.02
N TRP A 477 -1.30 34.39 -24.85
CA TRP A 477 -0.97 35.20 -23.67
C TRP A 477 0.47 34.95 -23.19
N LEU A 478 0.94 33.70 -23.22
CA LEU A 478 2.26 33.33 -22.71
C LEU A 478 3.43 33.72 -23.64
N ASP A 479 3.15 34.01 -24.92
CA ASP A 479 4.20 34.31 -25.91
C ASP A 479 4.60 35.79 -25.88
N GLU A 480 3.82 36.63 -25.19
CA GLU A 480 4.02 38.06 -25.12
C GLU A 480 3.84 38.57 -23.68
N SER A 481 4.42 39.72 -23.35
CA SER A 481 4.21 40.36 -22.05
C SER A 481 2.83 41.06 -22.01
N TRP A 482 1.76 40.27 -21.87
CA TRP A 482 0.40 40.78 -21.76
C TRP A 482 0.09 41.28 -20.35
N THR A 483 -0.69 42.37 -20.27
CA THR A 483 -1.34 42.85 -19.06
C THR A 483 -2.77 43.25 -19.41
N ILE A 484 -3.63 43.44 -18.40
CA ILE A 484 -5.01 43.90 -18.63
C ILE A 484 -5.04 45.27 -19.31
N GLU A 485 -4.13 46.18 -18.96
CA GLU A 485 -4.02 47.51 -19.57
C GLU A 485 -3.62 47.40 -21.04
N ARG A 486 -2.69 46.50 -21.37
CA ARG A 486 -2.29 46.24 -22.75
C ARG A 486 -3.45 45.63 -23.55
N LEU A 487 -4.20 44.69 -22.96
CA LEU A 487 -5.38 44.11 -23.58
C LEU A 487 -6.45 45.16 -23.85
N ALA A 488 -6.72 46.05 -22.89
CA ALA A 488 -7.66 47.16 -23.04
C ALA A 488 -7.26 48.09 -24.20
N ALA A 489 -5.98 48.45 -24.30
CA ALA A 489 -5.48 49.26 -25.41
C ALA A 489 -5.66 48.56 -26.76
N VAL A 490 -5.32 47.27 -26.85
CA VAL A 490 -5.49 46.49 -28.08
C VAL A 490 -6.96 46.38 -28.48
N LEU A 491 -7.88 46.13 -27.54
CA LEU A 491 -9.32 46.06 -27.80
C LEU A 491 -9.93 47.42 -28.19
N GLY A 492 -9.42 48.51 -27.63
CA GLY A 492 -9.84 49.87 -27.98
C GLY A 492 -9.48 50.25 -29.42
N ASP A 493 -8.26 49.89 -29.84
CA ASP A 493 -7.74 50.17 -31.19
C ASP A 493 -8.17 49.12 -32.24
N PHE A 494 -8.72 47.98 -31.81
CA PHE A 494 -9.11 46.90 -32.71
C PHE A 494 -10.38 47.23 -33.49
N ASP A 495 -10.28 47.18 -34.82
CA ASP A 495 -11.34 47.44 -35.78
C ASP A 495 -11.96 46.16 -36.37
N GLY A 496 -11.48 44.98 -35.98
CA GLY A 496 -11.97 43.69 -36.45
C GLY A 496 -13.23 43.18 -35.73
N GLU A 497 -13.84 42.12 -36.26
CA GLU A 497 -15.11 41.57 -35.75
C GLU A 497 -14.93 40.77 -34.45
N SER A 498 -13.85 40.01 -34.33
CA SER A 498 -13.56 39.21 -33.14
C SER A 498 -12.06 38.95 -32.90
N LEU A 499 -11.67 38.96 -31.62
CA LEU A 499 -10.30 38.78 -31.14
C LEU A 499 -10.27 37.61 -30.15
N LEU A 500 -9.35 36.66 -30.37
CA LEU A 500 -9.06 35.58 -29.42
C LEU A 500 -7.74 35.85 -28.71
N ILE A 501 -7.77 35.69 -27.39
CA ILE A 501 -6.58 35.62 -26.54
C ILE A 501 -6.57 34.24 -25.90
N SER A 502 -5.58 33.41 -26.24
CA SER A 502 -5.47 32.04 -25.74
C SER A 502 -4.45 31.88 -24.61
N ALA A 503 -4.61 30.83 -23.81
CA ALA A 503 -3.70 30.41 -22.73
C ALA A 503 -3.48 31.47 -21.62
N ILE A 504 -4.54 32.16 -21.21
CA ILE A 504 -4.50 33.14 -20.12
C ILE A 504 -4.44 32.40 -18.77
N PRO A 505 -3.44 32.64 -17.90
CA PRO A 505 -3.38 32.05 -16.56
C PRO A 505 -4.51 32.54 -15.67
N SER A 506 -5.22 31.63 -15.02
CA SER A 506 -6.36 31.97 -14.18
C SER A 506 -5.95 32.34 -12.77
N ALA A 507 -6.27 33.57 -12.33
CA ALA A 507 -6.11 33.96 -10.93
C ALA A 507 -6.92 33.09 -9.95
N ARG A 508 -7.95 32.38 -10.45
CA ARG A 508 -8.77 31.46 -9.66
C ARG A 508 -8.09 30.12 -9.39
N LEU A 509 -7.15 29.70 -10.24
CA LEU A 509 -6.62 28.33 -10.24
C LEU A 509 -5.10 28.24 -10.22
N ASP A 510 -4.38 29.27 -10.67
CA ASP A 510 -2.93 29.25 -10.85
C ASP A 510 -2.19 28.71 -9.61
N ALA A 511 -2.47 29.29 -8.44
CA ALA A 511 -1.88 28.84 -7.18
C ALA A 511 -2.24 27.39 -6.82
N LEU A 512 -3.45 26.92 -7.16
CA LEU A 512 -3.92 25.56 -6.83
C LEU A 512 -3.36 24.50 -7.78
N VAL A 513 -3.20 24.84 -9.06
CA VAL A 513 -2.54 23.99 -10.06
C VAL A 513 -1.06 23.86 -9.74
N GLN A 514 -0.39 24.98 -9.43
CA GLN A 514 1.00 24.97 -8.96
C GLN A 514 1.17 24.20 -7.66
N ALA A 515 0.24 24.36 -6.70
CA ALA A 515 0.27 23.60 -5.45
C ALA A 515 0.20 22.09 -5.68
N ALA A 516 -0.71 21.64 -6.55
CA ALA A 516 -0.84 20.22 -6.88
C ALA A 516 0.43 19.67 -7.54
N ALA A 517 1.06 20.44 -8.44
CA ALA A 517 2.32 20.07 -9.07
C ALA A 517 3.48 19.97 -8.06
N LEU A 518 3.61 20.96 -7.16
CA LEU A 518 4.67 21.00 -6.14
C LEU A 518 4.49 19.93 -5.06
N LEU A 519 3.25 19.60 -4.66
CA LEU A 519 3.01 18.50 -3.73
C LEU A 519 3.37 17.15 -4.35
N ARG A 520 3.09 16.97 -5.63
CA ARG A 520 3.42 15.74 -6.37
C ARG A 520 4.93 15.54 -6.53
N ASP A 521 5.69 16.61 -6.72
CA ASP A 521 7.14 16.56 -6.95
C ASP A 521 7.91 16.13 -5.69
N PRO A 522 8.65 15.00 -5.69
CA PRO A 522 9.52 14.58 -4.59
C PRO A 522 10.52 15.62 -4.08
N ALA A 523 10.93 16.55 -4.96
CA ALA A 523 11.84 17.64 -4.64
C ALA A 523 11.11 18.92 -4.21
N GLY A 524 9.78 18.90 -4.14
CA GLY A 524 8.95 20.04 -3.76
C GLY A 524 9.08 20.43 -2.29
N PRO A 525 8.38 21.51 -1.87
CA PRO A 525 8.47 22.05 -0.51
C PRO A 525 8.15 21.00 0.55
N PRO A 526 8.97 20.85 1.60
CA PRO A 526 8.86 19.72 2.53
C PRO A 526 7.64 19.82 3.47
N THR A 527 7.08 21.02 3.65
CA THR A 527 5.89 21.25 4.48
C THR A 527 4.87 22.13 3.75
N LEU A 528 3.61 22.07 4.17
CA LEU A 528 2.55 22.94 3.63
C LEU A 528 2.82 24.43 3.87
N LYS A 529 3.51 24.76 4.97
CA LYS A 529 3.98 26.12 5.26
C LYS A 529 4.99 26.61 4.23
N ASP A 530 5.96 25.78 3.86
CA ASP A 530 6.96 26.12 2.84
C ASP A 530 6.31 26.25 1.46
N LEU A 531 5.38 25.35 1.15
CA LEU A 531 4.56 25.43 -0.06
C LEU A 531 3.80 26.76 -0.13
N HIS A 532 3.14 27.18 0.95
CA HIS A 532 2.42 28.44 0.98
C HIS A 532 3.35 29.66 0.82
N ALA A 533 4.57 29.60 1.35
CA ALA A 533 5.58 30.64 1.18
C ALA A 533 6.12 30.72 -0.26
N GLU A 534 6.12 29.60 -0.99
CA GLU A 534 6.50 29.53 -2.40
C GLU A 534 5.37 30.07 -3.31
N LEU A 535 4.14 29.61 -3.08
CA LEU A 535 2.94 30.07 -3.80
C LEU A 535 2.65 31.55 -3.58
N GLY A 536 2.95 32.08 -2.40
CA GLY A 536 2.79 33.51 -2.07
C GLY A 536 3.64 34.45 -2.92
N ARG A 537 4.52 33.92 -3.79
CA ARG A 537 5.26 34.70 -4.79
C ARG A 537 4.48 34.92 -6.10
N GLY A 538 3.42 34.15 -6.35
CA GLY A 538 2.40 34.28 -7.41
C GLY A 538 2.91 34.32 -8.85
N ALA A 539 2.09 33.93 -9.82
CA ALA A 539 2.30 34.39 -11.19
C ALA A 539 1.84 35.87 -11.25
N PRO A 540 2.73 36.85 -11.48
CA PRO A 540 2.36 38.26 -11.49
C PRO A 540 1.31 38.63 -12.56
N ASP A 541 1.10 37.75 -13.54
CA ASP A 541 0.31 37.98 -14.74
C ASP A 541 -1.00 37.16 -14.82
N ALA A 542 -1.41 36.49 -13.72
CA ALA A 542 -2.67 35.74 -13.68
C ALA A 542 -3.90 36.67 -13.61
N VAL A 543 -4.96 36.34 -14.34
CA VAL A 543 -6.13 37.20 -14.54
C VAL A 543 -7.41 36.50 -14.09
N ASP A 544 -8.26 37.18 -13.31
CA ASP A 544 -9.62 36.69 -13.03
C ASP A 544 -10.49 36.85 -14.29
N PRO A 545 -11.17 35.80 -14.77
CA PRO A 545 -12.13 35.90 -15.87
C PRO A 545 -13.18 37.01 -15.74
N GLU A 546 -13.62 37.37 -14.52
CA GLU A 546 -14.56 38.50 -14.31
C GLU A 546 -14.01 39.84 -14.81
N THR A 547 -12.69 40.03 -14.75
CA THR A 547 -12.04 41.21 -15.29
C THR A 547 -12.23 41.30 -16.80
N LEU A 548 -12.22 40.17 -17.52
CA LEU A 548 -12.38 40.15 -18.98
C LEU A 548 -13.82 40.41 -19.40
N TRP A 549 -14.81 39.84 -18.70
CA TRP A 549 -16.23 40.17 -18.95
C TRP A 549 -16.53 41.64 -18.68
N SER A 550 -15.97 42.19 -17.60
CA SER A 550 -16.15 43.61 -17.24
C SER A 550 -15.51 44.54 -18.28
N LEU A 551 -14.27 44.26 -18.68
CA LEU A 551 -13.56 45.01 -19.72
C LEU A 551 -14.29 44.95 -21.06
N GLY A 552 -14.79 43.77 -21.43
CA GLY A 552 -15.59 43.62 -22.64
C GLY A 552 -16.85 44.46 -22.61
N ALA A 553 -17.62 44.41 -21.51
CA ALA A 553 -18.82 45.22 -21.34
C ALA A 553 -18.53 46.72 -21.42
N GLU A 554 -17.43 47.20 -20.81
CA GLU A 554 -17.00 48.60 -20.88
C GLU A 554 -16.69 49.05 -22.31
N LEU A 555 -16.04 48.18 -23.09
CA LEU A 555 -15.60 48.46 -24.46
C LEU A 555 -16.61 48.05 -25.53
N GLY A 556 -17.81 47.58 -25.14
CA GLY A 556 -18.87 47.17 -26.07
C GLY A 556 -18.66 45.82 -26.77
N TYR A 557 -17.87 44.93 -26.17
CA TYR A 557 -17.68 43.55 -26.63
C TYR A 557 -18.51 42.55 -25.83
N GLN A 558 -19.06 41.55 -26.51
CA GLN A 558 -19.49 40.29 -25.90
C GLN A 558 -18.28 39.37 -25.72
N VAL A 559 -18.10 38.85 -24.51
CA VAL A 559 -16.93 38.04 -24.14
C VAL A 559 -17.37 36.64 -23.73
N ARG A 560 -16.72 35.64 -24.34
CA ARG A 560 -16.86 34.23 -23.98
C ARG A 560 -15.54 33.72 -23.45
N VAL A 561 -15.59 32.94 -22.38
CA VAL A 561 -14.41 32.40 -21.72
C VAL A 561 -14.60 30.91 -21.50
N GLY A 562 -13.66 30.11 -22.01
CA GLY A 562 -13.65 28.66 -21.92
C GLY A 562 -12.26 28.14 -21.61
N TRP A 563 -12.16 26.87 -21.25
CA TRP A 563 -10.85 26.26 -20.94
C TRP A 563 -9.91 26.29 -22.14
N HIS A 564 -8.63 26.57 -21.89
CA HIS A 564 -7.58 26.38 -22.89
C HIS A 564 -7.27 24.88 -22.96
N GLU A 565 -7.45 24.28 -24.14
CA GLU A 565 -7.42 22.82 -24.32
C GLU A 565 -8.36 22.08 -23.35
N SER A 566 -7.82 21.34 -22.38
CA SER A 566 -8.58 20.64 -21.34
C SER A 566 -8.76 21.45 -20.06
N GLY A 567 -8.02 22.55 -19.91
CA GLY A 567 -7.96 23.36 -18.69
C GLY A 567 -7.09 22.75 -17.58
N ALA A 568 -6.38 21.65 -17.82
CA ALA A 568 -5.53 20.97 -16.82
C ALA A 568 -4.49 21.91 -16.18
N ASP A 569 -3.95 22.83 -16.98
CA ASP A 569 -2.91 23.78 -16.55
C ASP A 569 -3.51 25.02 -15.86
N GLY A 570 -4.83 25.08 -15.67
CA GLY A 570 -5.52 26.22 -15.07
C GLY A 570 -5.63 27.43 -16.00
N HIS A 571 -5.34 27.26 -17.29
CA HIS A 571 -5.43 28.33 -18.29
C HIS A 571 -6.79 28.34 -19.00
N TYR A 572 -7.18 29.51 -19.51
CA TYR A 572 -8.40 29.68 -20.28
C TYR A 572 -8.18 30.53 -21.53
N ASP A 573 -9.11 30.41 -22.47
CA ASP A 573 -9.19 31.21 -23.69
C ASP A 573 -10.33 32.22 -23.56
N ALA A 574 -10.12 33.44 -24.05
CA ALA A 574 -11.12 34.49 -24.08
C ALA A 574 -11.33 35.02 -25.50
N VAL A 575 -12.59 35.06 -25.93
CA VAL A 575 -12.99 35.59 -27.24
C VAL A 575 -13.85 36.83 -27.06
N PHE A 576 -13.40 37.95 -27.62
CA PHE A 576 -14.07 39.24 -27.63
C PHE A 576 -14.73 39.46 -28.99
N SER A 577 -16.01 39.84 -29.04
CA SER A 577 -16.76 40.06 -30.29
C SER A 577 -17.70 41.26 -30.22
N ARG A 578 -17.78 42.07 -31.29
CA ARG A 578 -18.67 43.27 -31.32
C ARG A 578 -20.08 42.98 -31.85
N ALA A 579 -20.24 41.93 -32.65
CA ALA A 579 -21.52 41.51 -33.20
C ALA A 579 -21.56 39.97 -33.30
N GLY A 580 -22.39 39.33 -32.47
CA GLY A 580 -22.85 37.94 -32.62
C GLY A 580 -21.80 36.80 -32.70
N SER A 581 -21.92 35.85 -31.76
CA SER A 581 -21.49 34.44 -31.84
C SER A 581 -20.05 34.12 -32.27
N ALA A 582 -19.02 34.79 -31.74
CA ALA A 582 -17.67 34.21 -31.90
C ALA A 582 -17.55 32.91 -31.08
N HIS A 583 -16.95 31.86 -31.66
CA HIS A 583 -16.77 30.57 -31.00
C HIS A 583 -15.43 30.50 -30.28
N LEU A 584 -15.43 29.84 -29.13
CA LEU A 584 -14.21 29.43 -28.45
C LEU A 584 -13.45 28.40 -29.31
N PRO A 585 -12.11 28.34 -29.20
CA PRO A 585 -11.31 27.31 -29.86
C PRO A 585 -11.80 25.92 -29.49
N GLN A 586 -11.76 24.99 -30.45
CA GLN A 586 -11.97 23.58 -30.16
C GLN A 586 -10.63 22.96 -29.75
N PRO A 587 -10.59 22.15 -28.68
CA PRO A 587 -9.37 21.47 -28.27
C PRO A 587 -8.91 20.50 -29.35
N SER A 588 -7.59 20.29 -29.41
CA SER A 588 -7.00 19.24 -30.24
C SER A 588 -7.44 17.88 -29.72
N LEU A 589 -8.40 17.24 -30.39
CA LEU A 589 -8.85 15.91 -30.01
C LEU A 589 -7.80 14.86 -30.44
N PRO A 590 -7.27 14.04 -29.53
CA PRO A 590 -6.46 12.88 -29.90
C PRO A 590 -7.27 11.88 -30.77
N THR A 591 -6.59 10.84 -31.26
CA THR A 591 -7.19 9.67 -31.95
C THR A 591 -8.43 9.15 -31.20
N VAL A 592 -9.35 8.43 -31.85
CA VAL A 592 -10.57 7.90 -31.22
C VAL A 592 -10.23 7.13 -29.92
N GLN A 593 -10.69 7.65 -28.77
CA GLN A 593 -10.55 7.05 -27.44
C GLN A 593 -11.91 6.54 -26.94
N PRO A 594 -11.93 5.52 -26.06
CA PRO A 594 -13.17 5.11 -25.38
C PRO A 594 -13.70 6.21 -24.46
N TRP A 595 -15.01 6.22 -24.19
CA TRP A 595 -15.64 7.23 -23.33
C TRP A 595 -15.04 7.30 -21.92
N SER A 596 -14.59 6.17 -21.38
CA SER A 596 -13.91 6.07 -20.09
C SER A 596 -12.60 6.88 -20.01
N ALA A 597 -12.00 7.27 -21.15
CA ALA A 597 -10.86 8.17 -21.16
C ALA A 597 -11.22 9.62 -20.81
N TYR A 598 -12.49 10.01 -20.99
CA TYR A 598 -12.96 11.37 -20.73
C TYR A 598 -13.63 11.56 -19.37
N ALA A 599 -13.92 10.48 -18.63
CA ALA A 599 -14.73 10.57 -17.41
C ALA A 599 -14.19 9.70 -16.26
N THR A 600 -14.47 10.07 -15.01
CA THR A 600 -14.30 9.12 -13.88
C THR A 600 -15.32 7.98 -13.99
N ALA A 601 -15.11 6.88 -13.26
CA ALA A 601 -16.01 5.72 -13.27
C ALA A 601 -16.60 5.41 -11.88
N PRO A 602 -17.57 6.22 -11.38
CA PRO A 602 -18.16 6.07 -10.05
C PRO A 602 -18.65 4.66 -9.70
N ALA A 603 -19.41 4.03 -10.59
CA ALA A 603 -19.94 2.70 -10.37
C ALA A 603 -18.83 1.64 -10.29
N ALA A 604 -17.75 1.79 -11.06
CA ALA A 604 -16.60 0.90 -10.99
C ALA A 604 -15.81 1.10 -9.69
N THR A 605 -15.60 2.35 -9.25
CA THR A 605 -14.98 2.66 -7.94
C THR A 605 -15.77 2.02 -6.80
N ARG A 606 -17.11 2.10 -6.83
CA ARG A 606 -17.98 1.44 -5.85
C ARG A 606 -17.90 -0.08 -5.92
N ALA A 607 -18.02 -0.66 -7.12
CA ALA A 607 -17.91 -2.11 -7.31
C ALA A 607 -16.56 -2.62 -6.80
N THR A 608 -15.47 -1.85 -6.98
CA THR A 608 -14.16 -2.15 -6.37
C THR A 608 -14.25 -2.19 -4.85
N ALA A 609 -14.85 -1.18 -4.22
CA ALA A 609 -14.95 -1.10 -2.76
C ALA A 609 -15.76 -2.28 -2.16
N GLU A 610 -16.78 -2.75 -2.87
CA GLU A 610 -17.61 -3.89 -2.44
C GLU A 610 -16.95 -5.25 -2.74
N LEU A 611 -16.26 -5.37 -3.88
CA LEU A 611 -15.64 -6.62 -4.34
C LEU A 611 -14.27 -6.87 -3.70
N ALA A 612 -13.48 -5.83 -3.41
CA ALA A 612 -12.13 -5.96 -2.89
C ALA A 612 -12.01 -6.76 -1.57
N PRO A 613 -12.89 -6.56 -0.56
CA PRO A 613 -12.88 -7.39 0.65
C PRO A 613 -13.15 -8.87 0.35
N GLN A 614 -14.07 -9.15 -0.57
CA GLN A 614 -14.46 -10.51 -0.96
C GLN A 614 -13.32 -11.21 -1.69
N LEU A 615 -12.67 -10.53 -2.65
CA LEU A 615 -11.50 -11.05 -3.35
C LEU A 615 -10.33 -11.29 -2.41
N ARG A 616 -10.08 -10.36 -1.47
CA ARG A 616 -9.03 -10.53 -0.45
C ARG A 616 -9.30 -11.76 0.39
N GLN A 617 -10.53 -11.96 0.86
CA GLN A 617 -10.92 -13.15 1.63
C GLN A 617 -10.79 -14.44 0.81
N TYR A 618 -11.25 -14.41 -0.44
CA TYR A 618 -11.18 -15.53 -1.38
C TYR A 618 -9.73 -15.97 -1.64
N LEU A 619 -8.82 -15.02 -1.82
CA LEU A 619 -7.40 -15.28 -2.01
C LEU A 619 -6.71 -15.71 -0.71
N LYS A 620 -7.00 -15.07 0.44
CA LYS A 620 -6.43 -15.47 1.76
C LYS A 620 -6.75 -16.92 2.13
N ALA A 621 -7.87 -17.46 1.65
CA ALA A 621 -8.24 -18.86 1.87
C ALA A 621 -7.41 -19.88 1.04
N ARG A 622 -6.71 -19.42 -0.02
CA ARG A 622 -6.05 -20.30 -1.01
C ARG A 622 -4.57 -19.99 -1.22
N LEU A 623 -4.15 -18.76 -0.91
CA LEU A 623 -2.79 -18.27 -1.09
C LEU A 623 -2.17 -17.85 0.25
N PRO A 624 -0.84 -17.99 0.40
CA PRO A 624 -0.09 -17.34 1.47
C PRO A 624 -0.28 -15.82 1.46
N GLU A 625 -0.23 -15.20 2.64
CA GLU A 625 -0.50 -13.76 2.82
C GLU A 625 0.34 -12.85 1.92
N HIS A 626 1.61 -13.18 1.67
CA HIS A 626 2.51 -12.39 0.82
C HIS A 626 2.14 -12.40 -0.68
N MET A 627 1.29 -13.33 -1.13
CA MET A 627 0.78 -13.39 -2.51
C MET A 627 -0.57 -12.67 -2.67
N VAL A 628 -1.21 -12.27 -1.57
CA VAL A 628 -2.50 -11.56 -1.63
C VAL A 628 -2.24 -10.09 -1.98
N PRO A 629 -2.86 -9.54 -3.05
CA PRO A 629 -2.69 -8.13 -3.39
C PRO A 629 -3.03 -7.19 -2.23
N ALA A 630 -2.18 -6.19 -2.03
CA ALA A 630 -2.37 -5.18 -1.00
C ALA A 630 -3.52 -4.22 -1.37
N ALA A 631 -3.76 -3.99 -2.66
CA ALA A 631 -4.88 -3.20 -3.17
C ALA A 631 -5.54 -3.90 -4.37
N PHE A 632 -6.82 -3.58 -4.59
CA PHE A 632 -7.58 -3.99 -5.77
C PHE A 632 -8.12 -2.76 -6.50
N VAL A 633 -8.17 -2.82 -7.82
CA VAL A 633 -8.71 -1.77 -8.67
C VAL A 633 -9.66 -2.40 -9.68
N ALA A 634 -10.94 -2.05 -9.68
CA ALA A 634 -11.85 -2.50 -10.71
C ALA A 634 -11.76 -1.63 -11.96
N LEU A 635 -11.81 -2.28 -13.10
CA LEU A 635 -11.79 -1.67 -14.44
C LEU A 635 -13.03 -2.14 -15.21
N GLU A 636 -13.57 -1.31 -16.08
CA GLU A 636 -14.60 -1.75 -17.02
C GLU A 636 -14.04 -2.72 -18.08
N THR A 637 -12.82 -2.43 -18.55
CA THR A 637 -12.05 -3.27 -19.49
C THR A 637 -10.55 -3.13 -19.22
N LEU A 638 -9.77 -4.15 -19.57
CA LEU A 638 -8.32 -4.06 -19.54
C LEU A 638 -7.84 -3.19 -20.72
N PRO A 639 -6.99 -2.16 -20.49
CA PRO A 639 -6.41 -1.39 -21.58
C PRO A 639 -5.54 -2.28 -22.46
N LEU A 640 -5.65 -2.14 -23.78
CA LEU A 640 -4.92 -2.94 -24.76
C LEU A 640 -4.01 -2.05 -25.62
N THR A 641 -2.80 -2.53 -25.88
CA THR A 641 -1.90 -1.99 -26.91
C THR A 641 -2.49 -2.20 -28.32
N PRO A 642 -2.01 -1.48 -29.36
CA PRO A 642 -2.44 -1.70 -30.75
C PRO A 642 -2.29 -3.14 -31.25
N ASN A 643 -1.41 -3.93 -30.61
CA ASN A 643 -1.16 -5.35 -30.92
C ASN A 643 -2.07 -6.31 -30.13
N GLY A 644 -3.06 -5.80 -29.38
CA GLY A 644 -4.04 -6.61 -28.64
C GLY A 644 -3.52 -7.21 -27.32
N LYS A 645 -2.34 -6.80 -26.82
CA LYS A 645 -1.82 -7.19 -25.49
C LYS A 645 -2.22 -6.16 -24.43
N VAL A 646 -2.39 -6.57 -23.17
CA VAL A 646 -2.62 -5.66 -22.04
C VAL A 646 -1.53 -4.59 -21.97
N ASP A 647 -1.96 -3.33 -21.95
CA ASP A 647 -1.09 -2.17 -21.73
C ASP A 647 -0.96 -1.90 -20.22
N ARG A 648 0.08 -2.47 -19.61
CA ARG A 648 0.34 -2.32 -18.18
C ARG A 648 0.73 -0.90 -17.77
N ALA A 649 1.26 -0.10 -18.70
CA ALA A 649 1.63 1.29 -18.42
C ALA A 649 0.41 2.21 -18.32
N ALA A 650 -0.69 1.84 -18.98
CA ALA A 650 -1.97 2.54 -18.93
C ALA A 650 -2.84 2.17 -17.71
N LEU A 651 -2.39 1.28 -16.82
CA LEU A 651 -3.15 0.86 -15.64
C LEU A 651 -3.10 1.94 -14.54
N PRO A 652 -4.26 2.35 -13.98
CA PRO A 652 -4.34 3.43 -12.99
C PRO A 652 -3.62 3.07 -11.67
N ALA A 653 -3.18 4.07 -10.92
CA ALA A 653 -2.60 3.84 -9.59
C ALA A 653 -3.70 3.38 -8.59
N PRO A 654 -3.41 2.48 -7.63
CA PRO A 654 -4.38 2.06 -6.63
C PRO A 654 -4.51 3.08 -5.49
N SER A 655 -5.66 3.06 -4.80
CA SER A 655 -5.77 3.68 -3.47
C SER A 655 -5.02 2.82 -2.44
N TRP A 656 -3.87 3.31 -1.98
CA TRP A 656 -3.23 2.78 -0.79
C TRP A 656 -3.98 3.33 0.42
N GLY A 657 -5.02 2.63 0.90
CA GLY A 657 -5.80 3.11 2.05
C GLY A 657 -4.88 3.59 3.17
N SER A 658 -4.94 4.88 3.50
CA SER A 658 -4.15 5.45 4.58
C SER A 658 -4.99 5.57 5.85
N THR A 659 -4.39 5.20 6.97
CA THR A 659 -4.97 5.18 8.31
C THR A 659 -5.04 6.56 8.96
N THR A 660 -5.10 7.63 8.14
CA THR A 660 -4.97 9.02 8.61
C THR A 660 -6.29 9.68 8.98
N ASP A 661 -7.43 9.19 8.49
CA ASP A 661 -8.76 9.51 9.03
C ASP A 661 -9.45 8.23 9.50
N LEU A 662 -9.23 7.88 10.77
CA LEU A 662 -9.94 6.78 11.41
C LEU A 662 -11.41 7.19 11.57
N SER A 663 -12.32 6.44 10.97
CA SER A 663 -13.74 6.55 11.31
C SER A 663 -13.94 6.44 12.82
N PRO A 664 -14.99 7.04 13.42
CA PRO A 664 -15.25 6.93 14.86
C PRO A 664 -15.24 5.48 15.37
N ASP A 665 -15.69 4.53 14.53
CA ASP A 665 -15.70 3.09 14.81
C ASP A 665 -14.31 2.43 14.81
N SER A 666 -13.34 3.07 14.16
CA SER A 666 -11.95 2.61 14.04
C SER A 666 -11.02 3.21 15.09
N LEU A 667 -11.50 4.12 15.94
CA LEU A 667 -10.72 4.65 17.06
C LEU A 667 -10.61 3.63 18.21
N PRO A 668 -9.51 3.67 19.00
CA PRO A 668 -9.41 2.91 20.24
C PRO A 668 -10.53 3.25 21.21
N ARG A 669 -11.32 2.24 21.61
CA ARG A 669 -12.48 2.39 22.50
C ARG A 669 -12.15 2.02 23.94
N THR A 670 -11.12 1.20 24.14
CA THR A 670 -10.71 0.70 25.46
C THR A 670 -9.25 1.05 25.79
N PRO A 671 -8.87 1.15 27.07
CA PRO A 671 -7.47 1.41 27.46
C PRO A 671 -6.47 0.39 26.89
N VAL A 672 -6.90 -0.88 26.74
CA VAL A 672 -6.09 -1.94 26.12
C VAL A 672 -5.92 -1.68 24.63
N GLU A 673 -6.99 -1.33 23.91
CA GLU A 673 -6.90 -0.94 22.49
C GLU A 673 -6.01 0.30 22.31
N THR A 674 -6.09 1.30 23.19
CA THR A 674 -5.24 2.52 23.12
C THR A 674 -3.76 2.18 23.24
N LEU A 675 -3.40 1.38 24.24
CA LEU A 675 -2.02 0.97 24.47
C LEU A 675 -1.49 0.06 23.35
N LEU A 676 -2.34 -0.82 22.80
CA LEU A 676 -1.98 -1.65 21.64
C LEU A 676 -1.78 -0.80 20.38
N ALA A 677 -2.66 0.17 20.13
CA ALA A 677 -2.52 1.12 19.04
C ALA A 677 -1.21 1.91 19.16
N ASP A 678 -0.86 2.36 20.36
CA ASP A 678 0.44 3.01 20.60
C ASP A 678 1.62 2.09 20.35
N ILE A 679 1.59 0.83 20.80
CA ILE A 679 2.65 -0.14 20.51
C ILE A 679 2.84 -0.30 19.01
N TRP A 680 1.74 -0.45 18.25
CA TRP A 680 1.78 -0.63 16.80
C TRP A 680 2.27 0.63 16.10
N ARG A 681 1.76 1.80 16.48
CA ARG A 681 2.21 3.11 15.98
C ARG A 681 3.73 3.25 16.07
N HIS A 682 4.31 2.92 17.23
CA HIS A 682 5.75 3.04 17.45
C HIS A 682 6.58 1.93 16.77
N VAL A 683 6.03 0.73 16.56
CA VAL A 683 6.76 -0.38 15.91
C VAL A 683 6.69 -0.26 14.39
N LEU A 684 5.54 0.15 13.84
CA LEU A 684 5.31 0.33 12.41
C LEU A 684 5.74 1.71 11.89
N GLY A 685 5.99 2.67 12.78
CA GLY A 685 6.39 4.04 12.39
C GLY A 685 5.27 4.84 11.72
N LEU A 686 4.02 4.55 12.08
CA LEU A 686 2.83 5.20 11.51
C LEU A 686 2.40 6.39 12.38
N PRO A 687 1.71 7.41 11.82
CA PRO A 687 1.15 8.51 12.61
C PRO A 687 -0.07 8.07 13.44
N ALA A 688 -0.91 7.18 12.90
CA ALA A 688 -2.08 6.60 13.55
C ALA A 688 -2.37 5.17 13.05
N VAL A 689 -3.01 4.37 13.89
CA VAL A 689 -3.44 3.00 13.60
C VAL A 689 -4.84 2.79 14.15
N GLY A 690 -5.76 2.36 13.30
CA GLY A 690 -7.13 2.01 13.61
C GLY A 690 -7.25 0.64 14.24
N VAL A 691 -8.28 0.46 15.09
CA VAL A 691 -8.44 -0.80 15.82
C VAL A 691 -8.77 -1.99 14.92
N HIS A 692 -9.27 -1.72 13.72
CA HIS A 692 -9.64 -2.72 12.72
C HIS A 692 -8.58 -2.91 11.64
N ASP A 693 -7.49 -2.14 11.67
CA ASP A 693 -6.41 -2.28 10.70
C ASP A 693 -5.66 -3.59 10.91
N ASN A 694 -5.27 -4.20 9.80
CA ASN A 694 -4.49 -5.42 9.83
C ASN A 694 -3.00 -5.11 9.92
N PHE A 695 -2.31 -5.70 10.89
CA PHE A 695 -0.89 -5.50 11.15
C PHE A 695 0.00 -5.69 9.91
N PHE A 696 -0.29 -6.71 9.11
CA PHE A 696 0.54 -7.11 7.97
C PHE A 696 0.24 -6.26 6.73
N ASP A 697 -1.02 -5.84 6.55
CA ASP A 697 -1.42 -4.89 5.51
C ASP A 697 -0.74 -3.52 5.72
N LEU A 698 -0.47 -3.16 6.99
CA LEU A 698 0.28 -1.96 7.39
C LEU A 698 1.81 -2.07 7.27
N GLY A 699 2.33 -3.13 6.66
CA GLY A 699 3.78 -3.34 6.49
C GLY A 699 4.44 -4.13 7.63
N GLY A 700 3.67 -4.66 8.58
CA GLY A 700 4.14 -5.58 9.59
C GLY A 700 4.72 -6.87 8.98
N HIS A 701 5.81 -7.37 9.54
CA HIS A 701 6.40 -8.67 9.18
C HIS A 701 6.85 -9.41 10.45
N SER A 702 7.29 -10.67 10.34
CA SER A 702 7.54 -11.56 11.49
C SER A 702 8.51 -11.00 12.55
N LEU A 703 9.46 -10.16 12.15
CA LEU A 703 10.37 -9.48 13.08
C LEU A 703 9.62 -8.39 13.88
N LEU A 704 8.85 -7.53 13.20
CA LEU A 704 8.02 -6.51 13.85
C LEU A 704 6.94 -7.15 14.71
N ALA A 705 6.35 -8.26 14.28
CA ALA A 705 5.41 -9.06 15.08
C ALA A 705 6.03 -9.52 16.41
N THR A 706 7.28 -9.97 16.38
CA THR A 706 8.01 -10.38 17.59
C THR A 706 8.29 -9.18 18.50
N GLN A 707 8.63 -8.02 17.94
CA GLN A 707 8.82 -6.78 18.70
C GLN A 707 7.50 -6.29 19.33
N VAL A 708 6.39 -6.31 18.60
CA VAL A 708 5.05 -6.01 19.12
C VAL A 708 4.74 -6.92 20.29
N MET A 709 4.87 -8.24 20.13
CA MET A 709 4.49 -9.20 21.18
C MET A 709 5.41 -9.11 22.42
N SER A 710 6.69 -8.79 22.23
CA SER A 710 7.59 -8.48 23.36
C SER A 710 7.14 -7.23 24.13
N ARG A 711 6.68 -6.18 23.43
CA ARG A 711 6.16 -4.96 24.05
C ARG A 711 4.80 -5.20 24.72
N VAL A 712 3.93 -5.99 24.10
CA VAL A 712 2.64 -6.43 24.70
C VAL A 712 2.89 -7.16 26.02
N ARG A 713 3.84 -8.11 26.05
CA ARG A 713 4.26 -8.79 27.27
C ARG A 713 4.74 -7.82 28.36
N THR A 714 5.51 -6.83 27.98
CA THR A 714 6.07 -5.82 28.90
C THR A 714 4.98 -4.88 29.45
N VAL A 715 4.05 -4.42 28.60
CA VAL A 715 3.03 -3.43 28.95
C VAL A 715 1.86 -4.06 29.70
N PHE A 716 1.43 -5.27 29.32
CA PHE A 716 0.22 -5.90 29.85
C PHE A 716 0.48 -7.06 30.81
N GLY A 717 1.73 -7.50 30.95
CA GLY A 717 2.09 -8.63 31.82
C GLY A 717 1.55 -9.98 31.35
N THR A 718 1.18 -10.10 30.07
CA THR A 718 0.60 -11.32 29.48
C THR A 718 1.61 -12.02 28.60
N ASP A 719 1.80 -13.33 28.80
CA ASP A 719 2.75 -14.13 28.02
C ASP A 719 2.02 -14.81 26.85
N LEU A 720 1.84 -14.05 25.76
CA LEU A 720 1.16 -14.51 24.55
C LEU A 720 2.17 -14.93 23.47
N PRO A 721 2.00 -16.10 22.82
CA PRO A 721 2.90 -16.52 21.75
C PRO A 721 2.78 -15.60 20.53
N VAL A 722 3.87 -15.45 19.76
CA VAL A 722 3.88 -14.60 18.55
C VAL A 722 2.81 -15.01 17.53
N ARG A 723 2.50 -16.32 17.48
CA ARG A 723 1.41 -16.88 16.67
C ARG A 723 0.06 -16.20 16.92
N THR A 724 -0.21 -15.73 18.14
CA THR A 724 -1.47 -15.04 18.48
C THR A 724 -1.70 -13.81 17.59
N LEU A 725 -0.65 -13.07 17.24
CA LEU A 725 -0.78 -11.90 16.36
C LEU A 725 -1.09 -12.30 14.91
N PHE A 726 -0.63 -13.47 14.44
CA PHE A 726 -0.99 -13.99 13.13
C PHE A 726 -2.45 -14.45 13.07
N GLU A 727 -2.96 -15.01 14.17
CA GLU A 727 -4.36 -15.46 14.27
C GLU A 727 -5.32 -14.30 14.54
N GLN A 728 -4.85 -13.26 15.24
CA GLN A 728 -5.62 -12.07 15.62
C GLN A 728 -4.91 -10.81 15.13
N PRO A 729 -4.91 -10.55 13.82
CA PRO A 729 -4.03 -9.57 13.18
C PRO A 729 -4.54 -8.13 13.27
N THR A 730 -5.53 -7.83 14.12
CA THR A 730 -6.06 -6.47 14.34
C THR A 730 -6.05 -6.15 15.83
N ILE A 731 -5.96 -4.86 16.19
CA ILE A 731 -5.95 -4.41 17.58
C ILE A 731 -7.25 -4.80 18.31
N ALA A 732 -8.41 -4.70 17.65
CA ALA A 732 -9.71 -5.07 18.23
C ALA A 732 -9.80 -6.57 18.56
N LEU A 733 -9.14 -7.43 17.77
CA LEU A 733 -9.09 -8.86 18.02
C LEU A 733 -8.05 -9.20 19.09
N LEU A 734 -6.85 -8.63 18.98
CA LEU A 734 -5.77 -8.84 19.93
C LEU A 734 -6.12 -8.32 21.34
N SER A 735 -6.84 -7.21 21.44
CA SER A 735 -7.27 -6.62 22.71
C SER A 735 -8.17 -7.57 23.52
N ARG A 736 -9.01 -8.38 22.84
CA ARG A 736 -9.84 -9.40 23.50
C ARG A 736 -8.98 -10.48 24.14
N VAL A 737 -7.99 -10.98 23.40
CA VAL A 737 -7.08 -12.03 23.89
C VAL A 737 -6.24 -11.51 25.06
N VAL A 738 -5.70 -10.30 24.94
CA VAL A 738 -4.94 -9.65 26.01
C VAL A 738 -5.83 -9.44 27.25
N THR A 739 -7.06 -8.96 27.08
CA THR A 739 -8.00 -8.72 28.19
C THR A 739 -8.39 -10.03 28.89
N THR A 740 -8.64 -11.09 28.14
CA THR A 740 -8.93 -12.42 28.71
C THR A 740 -7.74 -12.95 29.50
N ALA A 741 -6.52 -12.89 28.92
CA ALA A 741 -5.30 -13.31 29.60
C ALA A 741 -5.04 -12.49 30.88
N GLN A 742 -5.37 -11.20 30.91
CA GLN A 742 -5.29 -10.38 32.12
C GLN A 742 -6.32 -10.77 33.19
N ARG A 743 -7.55 -11.12 32.79
CA ARG A 743 -8.60 -11.58 33.73
C ARG A 743 -8.27 -12.95 34.30
N GLU A 744 -7.75 -13.86 33.48
CA GLU A 744 -7.27 -15.18 33.90
C GLU A 744 -6.08 -15.04 34.87
N ALA A 745 -5.16 -14.12 34.60
CA ALA A 745 -4.05 -13.81 35.51
C ALA A 745 -4.50 -13.18 36.84
N GLN A 746 -5.66 -12.51 36.89
CA GLN A 746 -6.24 -11.89 38.10
C GLN A 746 -7.17 -12.82 38.90
N SER A 747 -7.65 -13.92 38.29
CA SER A 747 -8.62 -14.86 38.90
C SER A 747 -8.00 -16.16 39.38
N LEU A 748 -6.71 -16.39 39.11
CA LEU A 748 -5.95 -17.48 39.69
C LEU A 748 -5.36 -17.05 41.05
N PRO A 749 -5.30 -17.95 42.04
CA PRO A 749 -4.54 -17.68 43.27
C PRO A 749 -3.10 -17.32 42.86
N PRO A 750 -2.47 -16.36 43.55
CA PRO A 750 -1.10 -15.98 43.23
C PRO A 750 -0.23 -17.23 43.24
N LEU A 751 0.55 -17.42 42.17
CA LEU A 751 1.53 -18.48 42.10
C LEU A 751 2.37 -18.42 43.39
N PRO A 752 2.47 -19.52 44.15
CA PRO A 752 3.29 -19.53 45.35
C PRO A 752 4.72 -19.10 44.94
N PRO A 753 5.41 -18.26 45.73
CA PRO A 753 6.75 -17.83 45.37
C PRO A 753 7.69 -19.04 45.29
N LEU A 754 8.51 -19.10 44.25
CA LEU A 754 9.56 -20.11 44.13
C LEU A 754 10.65 -19.80 45.15
N THR A 755 10.70 -20.59 46.23
CA THR A 755 11.68 -20.45 47.32
C THR A 755 12.62 -21.67 47.38
N PRO A 756 13.83 -21.53 47.95
CA PRO A 756 14.73 -22.65 48.18
C PRO A 756 14.07 -23.74 49.02
N TYR A 757 14.17 -25.00 48.59
CA TYR A 757 13.65 -26.13 49.34
C TYR A 757 14.75 -26.77 50.21
N ALA A 758 14.39 -27.32 51.37
CA ALA A 758 15.35 -28.02 52.23
C ALA A 758 15.76 -29.35 51.57
N PRO A 759 17.05 -29.71 51.47
CA PRO A 759 17.47 -30.96 50.83
C PRO A 759 16.88 -32.17 51.55
N THR A 760 15.99 -32.90 50.88
CA THR A 760 15.54 -34.25 51.27
C THR A 760 16.19 -35.29 50.35
N ASP A 761 16.21 -36.55 50.77
CA ASP A 761 16.83 -37.64 49.98
C ASP A 761 16.04 -38.02 48.71
N ALA A 762 14.88 -37.40 48.47
CA ALA A 762 13.98 -37.71 47.36
C ALA A 762 13.45 -36.43 46.66
N LEU A 763 14.27 -35.84 45.79
CA LEU A 763 13.86 -34.69 44.97
C LEU A 763 13.07 -35.17 43.74
N PRO A 764 11.84 -34.71 43.50
CA PRO A 764 11.05 -35.17 42.36
C PRO A 764 11.59 -34.60 41.05
N LEU A 765 11.31 -35.26 39.92
CA LEU A 765 11.57 -34.70 38.60
C LEU A 765 10.50 -33.65 38.25
N SER A 766 10.90 -32.60 37.53
CA SER A 766 9.93 -31.73 36.84
C SER A 766 9.12 -32.55 35.81
N PHE A 767 7.96 -32.06 35.36
CA PHE A 767 7.18 -32.78 34.34
C PHE A 767 7.99 -33.00 33.04
N ALA A 768 8.80 -32.00 32.65
CA ALA A 768 9.68 -32.10 31.50
C ALA A 768 10.75 -33.18 31.69
N GLN A 769 11.38 -33.21 32.87
CA GLN A 769 12.35 -34.25 33.21
C GLN A 769 11.71 -35.65 33.26
N GLN A 770 10.51 -35.78 33.84
CA GLN A 770 9.79 -37.06 33.93
C GLN A 770 9.44 -37.60 32.54
N ARG A 771 9.02 -36.73 31.61
CA ARG A 771 8.77 -37.12 30.21
C ARG A 771 10.05 -37.65 29.55
N LEU A 772 11.17 -36.94 29.69
CA LEU A 772 12.44 -37.35 29.09
C LEU A 772 12.97 -38.64 29.72
N TRP A 773 12.82 -38.79 31.04
CA TRP A 773 13.12 -40.04 31.74
C TRP A 773 12.29 -41.21 31.19
N PHE A 774 10.97 -41.02 31.03
CA PHE A 774 10.08 -42.03 30.46
C PHE A 774 10.48 -42.42 29.02
N ILE A 775 10.81 -41.44 28.18
CA ILE A 775 11.26 -41.70 26.81
C ILE A 775 12.58 -42.49 26.80
N GLU A 776 13.53 -42.16 27.68
CA GLU A 776 14.78 -42.93 27.81
C GLU A 776 14.52 -44.38 28.24
N GLN A 777 13.54 -44.63 29.13
CA GLN A 777 13.18 -46.00 29.51
C GLN A 777 12.55 -46.79 28.34
N LEU A 778 11.83 -46.11 27.43
CA LEU A 778 11.26 -46.73 26.23
C LEU A 778 12.29 -46.98 25.12
N GLN A 779 13.31 -46.12 25.04
CA GLN A 779 14.32 -46.13 23.96
C GLN A 779 15.73 -45.98 24.55
N PRO A 780 16.20 -46.95 25.34
CA PRO A 780 17.48 -46.84 26.03
C PRO A 780 18.62 -46.79 25.03
N GLY A 781 19.58 -45.89 25.27
CA GLY A 781 20.80 -45.83 24.49
C GLY A 781 20.67 -45.09 23.14
N THR A 782 19.65 -44.24 22.98
CA THR A 782 19.53 -43.38 21.79
C THR A 782 20.18 -42.01 22.03
N ALA A 783 20.62 -41.36 20.95
CA ALA A 783 21.21 -40.02 21.00
C ALA A 783 20.20 -38.90 20.67
N SER A 784 18.90 -39.24 20.58
CA SER A 784 17.82 -38.36 20.09
C SER A 784 17.64 -37.08 20.93
N TYR A 785 18.07 -37.11 22.20
CA TYR A 785 17.95 -36.00 23.14
C TYR A 785 19.31 -35.48 23.61
N HIS A 786 20.35 -35.65 22.80
CA HIS A 786 21.60 -34.95 23.03
C HIS A 786 21.52 -33.52 22.50
N VAL A 787 22.15 -32.59 23.22
CA VAL A 787 22.30 -31.19 22.83
C VAL A 787 23.79 -30.95 22.56
N PRO A 788 24.25 -31.14 21.30
CA PRO A 788 25.63 -30.91 20.94
C PRO A 788 25.91 -29.43 20.66
N GLY A 789 27.07 -28.96 21.10
CA GLY A 789 27.61 -27.64 20.76
C GLY A 789 29.11 -27.72 20.49
N ALA A 790 29.58 -27.01 19.46
CA ALA A 790 30.99 -26.91 19.12
C ALA A 790 31.36 -25.46 18.83
N TRP A 791 32.43 -24.97 19.45
CA TRP A 791 32.92 -23.60 19.28
C TRP A 791 34.41 -23.60 18.95
N GLN A 792 34.77 -22.90 17.89
CA GLN A 792 36.17 -22.65 17.59
C GLN A 792 36.68 -21.48 18.42
N ILE A 793 37.77 -21.70 19.17
CA ILE A 793 38.43 -20.70 20.01
C ILE A 793 39.75 -20.32 19.32
N GLN A 794 39.91 -19.02 19.05
CA GLN A 794 41.12 -18.45 18.48
C GLN A 794 41.96 -17.76 19.56
N GLY A 795 43.27 -18.00 19.53
CA GLY A 795 44.23 -17.50 20.51
C GLY A 795 44.82 -18.60 21.40
N PRO A 796 45.84 -18.25 22.21
CA PRO A 796 46.38 -19.16 23.21
C PRO A 796 45.31 -19.48 24.26
N LEU A 797 45.25 -20.74 24.69
CA LEU A 797 44.30 -21.22 25.70
C LEU A 797 45.06 -21.81 26.90
N ASP A 798 44.82 -21.25 28.09
CA ASP A 798 45.35 -21.77 29.35
C ASP A 798 44.45 -22.89 29.86
N ARG A 799 44.93 -24.13 29.77
CA ARG A 799 44.15 -25.32 30.12
C ARG A 799 43.80 -25.38 31.61
N ALA A 800 44.69 -24.90 32.48
CA ALA A 800 44.45 -24.91 33.92
C ALA A 800 43.39 -23.88 34.31
N ALA A 801 43.44 -22.70 33.71
CA ALA A 801 42.42 -21.67 33.88
C ALA A 801 41.06 -22.14 33.34
N PHE A 802 41.04 -22.83 32.19
CA PHE A 802 39.81 -23.37 31.61
C PHE A 802 39.19 -24.47 32.49
N GLN A 803 40.00 -25.38 33.02
CA GLN A 803 39.55 -26.40 33.99
C GLN A 803 38.95 -25.76 35.24
N ALA A 804 39.65 -24.81 35.86
CA ALA A 804 39.16 -24.11 37.05
C ALA A 804 37.84 -23.36 36.78
N SER A 805 37.68 -22.82 35.58
CA SER A 805 36.45 -22.12 35.16
C SER A 805 35.28 -23.08 34.99
N LEU A 806 35.50 -24.24 34.37
CA LEU A 806 34.48 -25.27 34.24
C LEU A 806 34.05 -25.80 35.62
N ASP A 807 35.01 -26.07 36.50
CA ASP A 807 34.73 -26.58 37.85
C ASP A 807 33.87 -25.61 38.66
N LEU A 808 34.10 -24.30 38.50
CA LEU A 808 33.31 -23.26 39.14
C LEU A 808 31.87 -23.21 38.62
N VAL A 809 31.68 -23.34 37.30
CA VAL A 809 30.35 -23.36 36.68
C VAL A 809 29.59 -24.65 37.05
N VAL A 810 30.26 -25.81 37.07
CA VAL A 810 29.69 -27.08 37.53
C VAL A 810 29.33 -27.05 39.02
N ALA A 811 30.13 -26.39 39.85
CA ALA A 811 29.81 -26.21 41.27
C ALA A 811 28.54 -25.38 41.45
N ARG A 812 28.41 -24.29 40.68
CA ARG A 812 27.31 -23.33 40.72
C ARG A 812 25.96 -23.91 40.29
N HIS A 813 25.94 -24.66 39.20
CA HIS A 813 24.71 -25.20 38.60
C HIS A 813 24.52 -26.67 38.99
N ALA A 814 23.61 -26.93 39.93
CA ALA A 814 23.35 -28.29 40.40
C ALA A 814 22.96 -29.26 39.26
N SER A 815 22.21 -28.78 38.26
CA SER A 815 21.75 -29.57 37.12
C SER A 815 22.87 -30.28 36.35
N LEU A 816 24.07 -29.68 36.27
CA LEU A 816 25.22 -30.27 35.55
C LEU A 816 25.80 -31.51 36.25
N ARG A 817 25.42 -31.72 37.52
CA ARG A 817 25.84 -32.80 38.40
C ARG A 817 24.63 -33.55 38.97
N THR A 818 23.51 -33.50 38.25
CA THR A 818 22.28 -34.25 38.56
C THR A 818 22.21 -35.53 37.75
N THR A 819 21.84 -36.62 38.42
CA THR A 819 21.47 -37.92 37.86
C THR A 819 20.05 -38.29 38.26
N PHE A 820 19.47 -39.29 37.61
CA PHE A 820 18.06 -39.68 37.77
C PHE A 820 17.98 -41.17 38.06
N THR A 821 17.34 -41.55 39.16
CA THR A 821 17.16 -42.96 39.53
C THR A 821 15.69 -43.22 39.86
N GLN A 822 15.27 -44.49 39.76
CA GLN A 822 14.01 -44.90 40.34
C GLN A 822 14.07 -44.77 41.87
N GLY A 823 13.02 -44.21 42.48
CA GLY A 823 12.94 -43.99 43.93
C GLY A 823 12.88 -45.29 44.73
N LEU A 824 13.38 -45.25 45.97
CA LEU A 824 13.34 -46.36 46.93
C LEU A 824 12.00 -46.45 47.71
N ALA A 825 11.12 -45.46 47.54
CA ALA A 825 9.79 -45.43 48.14
C ALA A 825 8.80 -46.34 47.41
N SER A 826 7.75 -46.76 48.10
CA SER A 826 6.74 -47.74 47.64
C SER A 826 5.91 -47.33 46.41
N ASP A 827 6.11 -46.12 45.88
CA ASP A 827 5.40 -45.55 44.71
C ASP A 827 6.17 -45.64 43.39
N GLY A 828 7.46 -46.02 43.41
CA GLY A 828 8.27 -46.28 42.22
C GLY A 828 8.54 -45.05 41.34
N GLN A 829 8.31 -43.83 41.81
CA GLN A 829 8.52 -42.60 41.05
C GLN A 829 10.02 -42.28 40.90
N PRO A 830 10.46 -41.73 39.75
CA PRO A 830 11.85 -41.32 39.58
C PRO A 830 12.19 -40.10 40.45
N ILE A 831 13.44 -40.03 40.91
CA ILE A 831 13.98 -38.94 41.72
C ILE A 831 15.28 -38.38 41.11
N GLN A 832 15.55 -37.11 41.39
CA GLN A 832 16.80 -36.42 41.08
C GLN A 832 17.82 -36.67 42.19
N ARG A 833 19.07 -37.00 41.82
CA ARG A 833 20.21 -37.11 42.72
C ARG A 833 21.28 -36.11 42.32
N ILE A 834 21.54 -35.14 43.18
CA ILE A 834 22.52 -34.07 42.96
C ILE A 834 23.84 -34.48 43.64
N ALA A 835 24.88 -34.76 42.87
CA ALA A 835 26.22 -35.04 43.40
C ALA A 835 26.88 -33.77 43.96
N PRO A 836 27.72 -33.83 45.00
CA PRO A 836 28.44 -32.65 45.50
C PRO A 836 29.35 -32.06 44.41
N PRO A 837 29.68 -30.75 44.47
CA PRO A 837 30.65 -30.15 43.56
C PRO A 837 31.98 -30.91 43.54
N GLN A 838 32.41 -31.34 42.36
CA GLN A 838 33.69 -32.01 42.11
C GLN A 838 34.26 -31.49 40.79
N SER A 839 35.57 -31.64 40.60
CA SER A 839 36.23 -31.26 39.35
C SER A 839 35.69 -32.11 38.19
N PHE A 840 35.35 -31.45 37.07
CA PHE A 840 34.70 -32.10 35.93
C PHE A 840 35.73 -32.46 34.85
N PRO A 841 35.83 -33.72 34.39
CA PRO A 841 36.88 -34.12 33.46
C PRO A 841 36.70 -33.48 32.07
N ILE A 842 37.77 -32.87 31.56
CA ILE A 842 37.87 -32.37 30.19
C ILE A 842 38.73 -33.32 29.36
N THR A 843 38.17 -33.82 28.26
CA THR A 843 38.94 -34.66 27.32
C THR A 843 39.77 -33.75 26.41
N PHE A 844 41.08 -33.71 26.64
CA PHE A 844 41.99 -32.95 25.80
C PHE A 844 42.52 -33.79 24.64
N ILE A 845 42.40 -33.29 23.41
CA ILE A 845 42.82 -34.00 22.19
C ILE A 845 43.79 -33.10 21.43
N ASP A 846 45.02 -33.58 21.20
CA ASP A 846 46.02 -32.84 20.43
C ASP A 846 46.05 -33.33 18.98
N LEU A 847 45.65 -32.47 18.04
CA LEU A 847 45.73 -32.73 16.60
C LEU A 847 46.81 -31.88 15.92
N THR A 848 47.69 -31.21 16.68
CA THR A 848 48.74 -30.34 16.11
C THR A 848 49.75 -31.08 15.24
N ALA A 849 49.94 -32.39 15.46
CA ALA A 849 50.82 -33.26 14.68
C ALA A 849 50.14 -33.98 13.51
N ALA A 850 48.82 -33.81 13.32
CA ALA A 850 48.07 -34.48 12.26
C ALA A 850 48.27 -33.73 10.93
N ALA A 851 49.13 -34.26 10.04
CA ALA A 851 49.53 -33.58 8.80
C ALA A 851 48.48 -33.60 7.67
N THR A 852 47.44 -34.44 7.76
CA THR A 852 46.39 -34.56 6.75
C THR A 852 45.02 -34.80 7.38
N ASN A 853 43.97 -34.14 6.85
CA ASN A 853 42.55 -34.33 7.18
C ASN A 853 42.12 -33.91 8.61
N VAL A 854 42.70 -32.84 9.15
CA VAL A 854 42.33 -32.29 10.47
C VAL A 854 40.83 -32.01 10.59
N ASP A 855 40.20 -31.41 9.56
CA ASP A 855 38.77 -31.10 9.58
C ASP A 855 37.90 -32.36 9.66
N TYR A 856 38.30 -33.43 8.95
CA TYR A 856 37.63 -34.73 9.02
C TYR A 856 37.75 -35.35 10.42
N GLU A 857 38.94 -35.29 11.02
CA GLU A 857 39.15 -35.80 12.38
C GLU A 857 38.34 -35.02 13.42
N VAL A 858 38.25 -33.69 13.28
CA VAL A 858 37.39 -32.86 14.13
C VAL A 858 35.92 -33.25 13.98
N GLN A 859 35.42 -33.40 12.75
CA GLN A 859 34.04 -33.82 12.49
C GLN A 859 33.76 -35.24 13.03
N ARG A 860 34.69 -36.17 12.86
CA ARG A 860 34.60 -37.54 13.40
C ARG A 860 34.50 -37.51 14.92
N LEU A 861 35.35 -36.74 15.60
CA LEU A 861 35.35 -36.60 17.06
C LEU A 861 34.06 -35.95 17.58
N ILE A 862 33.54 -34.92 16.90
CA ILE A 862 32.25 -34.32 17.23
C ILE A 862 31.14 -35.34 17.07
N GLN A 863 31.10 -36.06 15.95
CA GLN A 863 30.07 -37.05 15.66
C GLN A 863 30.08 -38.19 16.69
N GLU A 864 31.26 -38.76 17.00
CA GLU A 864 31.42 -39.81 18.01
C GLU A 864 30.97 -39.35 19.39
N ALA A 865 31.31 -38.11 19.77
CA ALA A 865 30.83 -37.51 21.00
C ALA A 865 29.30 -37.29 20.97
N SER A 866 28.73 -36.85 19.84
CA SER A 866 27.29 -36.60 19.72
C SER A 866 26.46 -37.89 19.70
N THR A 867 26.97 -39.02 19.22
CA THR A 867 26.18 -40.27 19.12
C THR A 867 26.34 -41.20 20.29
N ARG A 868 27.42 -41.10 21.07
CA ARG A 868 27.62 -41.95 22.26
C ARG A 868 26.52 -41.67 23.30
N PRO A 869 25.74 -42.66 23.74
CA PRO A 869 24.62 -42.45 24.68
C PRO A 869 25.06 -41.99 26.07
N PHE A 870 24.15 -41.34 26.80
CA PHE A 870 24.30 -41.03 28.22
C PHE A 870 23.62 -42.07 29.10
N ASP A 871 24.20 -42.34 30.27
CA ASP A 871 23.55 -43.12 31.33
C ASP A 871 22.94 -42.14 32.34
N LEU A 872 21.61 -42.00 32.32
CA LEU A 872 20.88 -41.08 33.19
C LEU A 872 20.99 -41.43 34.67
N VAL A 873 21.29 -42.69 35.02
CA VAL A 873 21.39 -43.20 36.39
C VAL A 873 22.75 -42.90 36.99
N ASN A 874 23.82 -43.18 36.25
CA ASN A 874 25.19 -43.08 36.77
C ASN A 874 25.89 -41.77 36.37
N GLY A 875 25.46 -41.12 35.29
CA GLY A 875 26.06 -39.88 34.78
C GLY A 875 27.54 -40.03 34.40
N PRO A 876 28.26 -38.90 34.22
CA PRO A 876 27.74 -37.54 34.12
C PRO A 876 26.95 -37.31 32.82
N LEU A 877 26.01 -36.35 32.85
CA LEU A 877 25.13 -36.04 31.71
C LEU A 877 25.64 -34.88 30.84
N MET A 878 26.92 -34.55 31.00
CA MET A 878 27.68 -33.62 30.20
C MET A 878 28.98 -34.30 29.76
N ARG A 879 29.51 -33.92 28.61
CA ARG A 879 30.85 -34.30 28.14
C ARG A 879 31.50 -33.05 27.56
N VAL A 880 32.75 -32.83 27.96
CA VAL A 880 33.55 -31.68 27.51
C VAL A 880 34.80 -32.20 26.83
N SER A 881 35.02 -31.80 25.59
CA SER A 881 36.26 -32.07 24.87
C SER A 881 36.89 -30.78 24.38
N LEU A 882 38.20 -30.67 24.50
CA LEU A 882 38.98 -29.55 23.99
C LEU A 882 40.00 -30.09 22.99
N ILE A 883 39.76 -29.82 21.71
CA ILE A 883 40.60 -30.29 20.60
C ILE A 883 41.55 -29.17 20.22
N GLN A 884 42.86 -29.37 20.30
CA GLN A 884 43.86 -28.41 19.86
C GLN A 884 44.27 -28.70 18.41
N LEU A 885 44.05 -27.73 17.52
CA LEU A 885 44.43 -27.82 16.11
C LEU A 885 45.79 -27.17 15.86
N THR A 886 46.05 -26.05 16.53
CA THR A 886 47.33 -25.32 16.52
C THR A 886 47.59 -24.72 17.91
N PRO A 887 48.77 -24.13 18.19
CA PRO A 887 49.00 -23.36 19.43
C PRO A 887 47.99 -22.22 19.67
N HIS A 888 47.26 -21.78 18.63
CA HIS A 888 46.32 -20.66 18.69
C HIS A 888 44.92 -21.02 18.18
N THR A 889 44.61 -22.30 17.97
CA THR A 889 43.30 -22.71 17.45
C THR A 889 42.86 -23.96 18.15
N HIS A 890 41.72 -23.85 18.83
CA HIS A 890 41.12 -24.94 19.59
C HIS A 890 39.65 -25.08 19.21
N VAL A 891 39.08 -26.27 19.40
CA VAL A 891 37.64 -26.52 19.28
C VAL A 891 37.13 -27.06 20.62
N LEU A 892 36.24 -26.31 21.26
CA LEU A 892 35.51 -26.74 22.44
C LEU A 892 34.26 -27.48 21.99
N VAL A 893 34.12 -28.74 22.39
CA VAL A 893 32.93 -29.56 22.14
C VAL A 893 32.24 -29.83 23.48
N LEU A 894 30.99 -29.38 23.60
CA LEU A 894 30.13 -29.66 24.75
C LEU A 894 28.93 -30.49 24.29
N ILE A 895 28.77 -31.67 24.85
CA ILE A 895 27.60 -32.52 24.61
C ILE A 895 26.88 -32.68 25.94
N LEU A 896 25.59 -32.36 25.99
CA LEU A 896 24.76 -32.50 27.19
C LEU A 896 23.50 -33.31 26.88
N HIS A 897 22.87 -33.90 27.89
CA HIS A 897 21.55 -34.51 27.74
C HIS A 897 20.43 -33.46 27.96
N HIS A 898 19.39 -33.46 27.12
CA HIS A 898 18.29 -32.49 27.17
C HIS A 898 17.51 -32.51 28.51
N ILE A 899 17.67 -33.57 29.32
CA ILE A 899 17.07 -33.67 30.66
C ILE A 899 17.71 -32.71 31.69
N ILE A 900 18.92 -32.21 31.44
CA ILE A 900 19.63 -31.25 32.28
C ILE A 900 19.92 -29.92 31.58
N THR A 901 19.55 -29.78 30.30
CA THR A 901 19.85 -28.58 29.50
C THR A 901 18.79 -28.33 28.42
N ASP A 902 18.67 -27.08 28.00
CA ASP A 902 17.88 -26.64 26.85
C ASP A 902 18.63 -25.52 26.09
N GLY A 903 18.01 -24.98 25.04
CA GLY A 903 18.64 -23.93 24.22
C GLY A 903 19.00 -22.66 25.01
N TRP A 904 18.21 -22.29 26.03
CA TRP A 904 18.50 -21.13 26.88
C TRP A 904 19.67 -21.41 27.83
N SER A 905 19.62 -22.56 28.51
CA SER A 905 20.61 -23.00 29.50
C SER A 905 21.99 -23.21 28.87
N MET A 906 22.06 -23.64 27.60
CA MET A 906 23.31 -23.73 26.85
C MET A 906 23.98 -22.35 26.68
N GLY A 907 23.20 -21.31 26.38
CA GLY A 907 23.70 -19.94 26.29
C GLY A 907 24.24 -19.43 27.63
N VAL A 908 23.54 -19.71 28.74
CA VAL A 908 23.99 -19.37 30.09
C VAL A 908 25.32 -20.07 30.43
N LEU A 909 25.40 -21.38 30.18
CA LEU A 909 26.59 -22.20 30.43
C LEU A 909 27.83 -21.64 29.71
N VAL A 910 27.73 -21.37 28.41
CA VAL A 910 28.86 -20.86 27.61
C VAL A 910 29.28 -19.47 28.05
N ASN A 911 28.32 -18.58 28.33
CA ASN A 911 28.61 -17.21 28.76
C ASN A 911 29.29 -17.17 30.14
N GLU A 912 28.80 -17.95 31.10
CA GLU A 912 29.43 -18.03 32.43
C GLU A 912 30.81 -18.69 32.37
N LEU A 913 30.98 -19.74 31.56
CA LEU A 913 32.27 -20.39 31.35
C LEU A 913 33.30 -19.43 30.74
N ALA A 914 32.90 -18.65 29.73
CA ALA A 914 33.75 -17.64 29.12
C ALA A 914 34.09 -16.50 30.11
N ALA A 915 33.10 -16.02 30.88
CA ALA A 915 33.31 -14.97 31.88
C ALA A 915 34.23 -15.42 33.02
N ALA A 916 34.04 -16.65 33.52
CA ALA A 916 34.92 -17.26 34.52
C ALA A 916 36.34 -17.38 33.98
N TYR A 917 36.50 -17.91 32.76
CA TYR A 917 37.80 -18.07 32.11
C TYR A 917 38.57 -16.76 31.96
N ILE A 918 37.92 -15.72 31.44
CA ILE A 918 38.53 -14.39 31.27
C ILE A 918 39.00 -13.80 32.62
N ARG A 919 38.24 -14.02 33.69
CA ARG A 919 38.63 -13.53 35.03
C ARG A 919 39.76 -14.35 35.63
N THR A 920 39.74 -15.67 35.48
CA THR A 920 40.81 -16.57 35.95
C THR A 920 42.15 -16.22 35.30
N ILE A 921 42.20 -16.05 33.97
CA ILE A 921 43.45 -15.68 33.28
C ILE A 921 43.94 -14.27 33.61
N ARG A 922 43.06 -13.39 34.11
CA ARG A 922 43.38 -12.02 34.54
C ARG A 922 43.68 -11.91 36.05
N ASN A 923 43.71 -13.03 36.78
CA ASN A 923 43.83 -13.06 38.24
C ASN A 923 42.82 -12.13 38.95
N GLN A 924 41.61 -12.03 38.41
CA GLN A 924 40.52 -11.23 38.99
C GLN A 924 39.61 -12.10 39.84
N PRO A 925 39.00 -11.56 40.92
CA PRO A 925 38.03 -12.30 41.70
C PRO A 925 36.81 -12.69 40.83
N ILE A 926 36.44 -13.97 40.91
CA ILE A 926 35.28 -14.51 40.22
C ILE A 926 34.06 -14.24 41.10
N ASP A 927 33.26 -13.26 40.71
CA ASP A 927 32.03 -12.87 41.41
C ASP A 927 30.83 -13.47 40.68
N LEU A 928 30.56 -14.75 40.93
CA LEU A 928 29.29 -15.37 40.54
C LEU A 928 28.43 -15.51 41.80
N ALA A 929 27.62 -14.48 42.07
CA ALA A 929 26.69 -14.44 43.20
C ALA A 929 25.83 -15.71 43.27
N ALA A 930 25.74 -16.37 44.44
CA ALA A 930 24.99 -17.62 44.60
C ALA A 930 23.59 -17.54 43.98
N LEU A 931 23.19 -18.60 43.26
CA LEU A 931 21.86 -18.62 42.64
C LEU A 931 20.79 -18.63 43.73
N PRO A 932 19.75 -17.77 43.62
CA PRO A 932 18.71 -17.68 44.64
C PRO A 932 17.88 -18.97 44.74
N VAL A 933 17.83 -19.76 43.67
CA VAL A 933 17.15 -21.06 43.58
C VAL A 933 17.90 -21.97 42.60
N GLN A 934 17.75 -23.28 42.76
CA GLN A 934 18.25 -24.34 41.88
C GLN A 934 17.11 -24.98 41.10
N TYR A 935 17.43 -25.74 40.04
CA TYR A 935 16.40 -26.42 39.24
C TYR A 935 15.58 -27.44 40.05
N SER A 936 16.17 -28.04 41.09
CA SER A 936 15.45 -28.91 42.03
C SER A 936 14.35 -28.17 42.79
N ASP A 937 14.57 -26.90 43.14
CA ASP A 937 13.56 -26.07 43.82
C ASP A 937 12.38 -25.82 42.89
N TYR A 938 12.67 -25.56 41.60
CA TYR A 938 11.64 -25.44 40.56
C TYR A 938 10.85 -26.74 40.38
N ALA A 939 11.52 -27.90 40.37
CA ALA A 939 10.86 -29.19 40.22
C ALA A 939 9.91 -29.49 41.40
N VAL A 940 10.34 -29.19 42.64
CA VAL A 940 9.49 -29.33 43.83
C VAL A 940 8.31 -28.37 43.76
N TRP A 941 8.56 -27.09 43.49
CA TRP A 941 7.52 -26.07 43.37
C TRP A 941 6.47 -26.43 42.30
N GLN A 942 6.93 -26.89 41.13
CA GLN A 942 6.05 -27.31 40.04
C GLN A 942 5.17 -28.49 40.44
N ARG A 943 5.71 -29.46 41.19
CA ARG A 943 4.95 -30.61 41.69
C ARG A 943 3.92 -30.19 42.73
N THR A 944 4.32 -29.38 43.70
CA THR A 944 3.41 -28.91 44.75
C THR A 944 2.27 -28.03 44.21
N TRP A 945 2.48 -27.32 43.10
CA TRP A 945 1.46 -26.44 42.54
C TRP A 945 0.49 -27.14 41.57
N LEU A 946 0.91 -28.22 40.89
CA LEU A 946 0.16 -28.84 39.80
C LEU A 946 -0.30 -30.28 40.06
N ASP A 947 0.01 -30.87 41.23
CA ASP A 947 -0.50 -32.18 41.62
C ASP A 947 -1.88 -32.05 42.31
N PRO A 948 -2.98 -32.64 41.80
CA PRO A 948 -4.33 -32.40 42.32
C PRO A 948 -4.66 -33.05 43.67
N GLU A 949 -3.73 -33.83 44.25
CA GLU A 949 -3.93 -34.54 45.54
C GLU A 949 -3.18 -33.94 46.73
N SER A 950 -2.55 -32.75 46.59
CA SER A 950 -1.95 -32.01 47.72
C SER A 950 -2.87 -30.95 48.32
#